data_AF-A0A401MV38-F1
#
_entry.id   AF-A0A401MV38-F1
#
_cell.length_a   1.000
_cell.length_b   1.000
_cell.length_c   1.000
_cell.angle_alpha   90.00
_cell.angle_beta   90.00
_cell.angle_gamma   90.00
#
_symmetry.space_group_name_H-M   'P 1'
#
loop_
_entity.id
_entity.type
_entity.pdbx_description
1 polymer ?
#
loop_
_entity_poly.entity_id
_entity_poly.type
_entity_poly.pdbx_seq_one_letter_code
_entity_poly.pdbx_strand_id
1 'polypeptide(L)'
;MAAGTALAQALNTALRDALDADERVVVLGEDVGRLGGVFRVTDGLADTFGDRRCFDTPVSEAGIAGLAVGMAMAGFRPVVEMQFDAFAYPAFEQIASHIAKTRNRTRGALALPLVVRIPYGGGIGGVEHHSDSSEAYYAHTAGLKVVTPATAADAYSLLREAIDDPDPVVFLEPKRHYWTKEQIELPVRTGPFGTAAIRRPGRDATLVAYGPSVAVALEAAEAAAAEGLDVEVLDLRTLVPLDDRTLTASVRRTGRCLVVHEAQGFAGVGAEIAARVQERCFDALRAPVLRVTGLDIPYPPPLLEGAHLPGAGRVLEGLRRLLPDGGTGHVRVAAPPAASPTAPADSTFDLPDLGEGLTEAEVLEWKVAVGDTVAHDQVLAEVETAKSAVTLPSPYAGTVTALHCAAGEVVRVGAPLLTVAETGSGAVLTGYGTARAAKWGEPGGLRVPLGPAADKFVRGHRDTPTVTIWADTDATALLVPRQAASAPSRRPARSPTALKAWEVPPLAAPAESPSTSGPSTEPSGRHAESTHRLRSLAAARRALLNGQTLPAGAPAARASHGTGLMPLLARACLAALAAFPELNARVDTDRGELIRLPEVHLGFAAQTPHGLVVPVVRDAGRLAPEDLAAELRRLTDLARRDALPVEHRTGGTFTLNNYGVFGVDGATPILNHPQAAMLGVGRITDRPWAVDGRLEVRGVVHLSLTFDHRVCDGGTAAGFLRHVVEGVTAPEGLPAGQ
;
A
#
# COMPACT_ATOMS: atom_id res chain seq x y z
N MET A 1 31.90 -33.87 -9.91
CA MET A 1 30.56 -33.46 -10.38
C MET A 1 30.50 -31.95 -10.29
N ALA A 2 30.11 -31.25 -11.35
CA ALA A 2 29.96 -29.80 -11.30
C ALA A 2 28.92 -29.43 -10.22
N ALA A 3 29.19 -28.37 -9.45
CA ALA A 3 28.22 -27.87 -8.48
C ALA A 3 27.02 -27.29 -9.25
N GLY A 4 25.80 -27.72 -8.92
CA GLY A 4 24.59 -27.21 -9.59
C GLY A 4 24.38 -25.71 -9.33
N THR A 5 23.77 -25.02 -10.29
CA THR A 5 23.46 -23.59 -10.24
C THR A 5 22.16 -23.35 -9.49
N ALA A 6 22.20 -22.50 -8.45
CA ALA A 6 21.00 -22.09 -7.72
C ALA A 6 20.18 -21.08 -8.53
N LEU A 7 18.86 -21.01 -8.31
CA LEU A 7 17.99 -20.03 -8.97
C LEU A 7 18.45 -18.59 -8.71
N ALA A 8 18.82 -18.24 -7.47
CA ALA A 8 19.37 -16.92 -7.13
C ALA A 8 20.68 -16.62 -7.88
N GLN A 9 21.54 -17.63 -8.04
CA GLN A 9 22.78 -17.49 -8.82
C GLN A 9 22.49 -17.27 -10.31
N ALA A 10 21.48 -17.93 -10.86
CA ALA A 10 21.05 -17.73 -12.24
C ALA A 10 20.51 -16.30 -12.47
N LEU A 11 19.72 -15.77 -11.53
CA LEU A 11 19.26 -14.38 -11.55
C LEU A 11 20.44 -13.39 -11.46
N ASN A 12 21.37 -13.61 -10.52
CA ASN A 12 22.57 -12.78 -10.39
C ASN A 12 23.40 -12.77 -11.69
N THR A 13 23.58 -13.93 -12.30
CA THR A 13 24.31 -14.07 -13.57
C THR A 13 23.59 -13.34 -14.70
N ALA A 14 22.26 -13.42 -14.77
CA ALA A 14 21.48 -12.66 -15.75
C ALA A 14 21.60 -11.14 -15.58
N LEU A 15 21.58 -10.64 -14.33
CA LEU A 15 21.82 -9.23 -14.02
C LEU A 15 23.24 -8.79 -14.41
N ARG A 16 24.25 -9.60 -14.06
CA ARG A 16 25.66 -9.35 -14.39
C ARG A 16 25.86 -9.25 -15.91
N ASP A 17 25.34 -10.22 -16.67
CA ASP A 17 25.45 -10.24 -18.12
C ASP A 17 24.71 -9.04 -18.77
N ALA A 18 23.58 -8.63 -18.20
CA ALA A 18 22.84 -7.46 -18.68
C ALA A 18 23.58 -6.14 -18.40
N LEU A 19 24.17 -6.00 -17.21
CA LEU A 19 24.97 -4.83 -16.83
C LEU A 19 26.25 -4.70 -17.66
N ASP A 20 26.88 -5.83 -17.98
CA ASP A 20 28.06 -5.89 -18.86
C ASP A 20 27.72 -5.54 -20.31
N ALA A 21 26.60 -6.05 -20.82
CA ALA A 21 26.20 -5.86 -22.21
C ALA A 21 25.65 -4.46 -22.57
N ASP A 22 25.04 -3.75 -21.62
CA ASP A 22 24.37 -2.45 -21.89
C ASP A 22 24.56 -1.46 -20.74
N GLU A 23 25.33 -0.39 -20.98
CA GLU A 23 25.62 0.67 -20.00
C GLU A 23 24.37 1.39 -19.48
N ARG A 24 23.23 1.29 -20.20
CA ARG A 24 21.96 1.89 -19.80
C ARG A 24 21.23 1.08 -18.73
N VAL A 25 21.61 -0.19 -18.52
CA VAL A 25 20.99 -1.03 -17.49
C VAL A 25 21.49 -0.58 -16.12
N VAL A 26 20.57 -0.36 -15.20
CA VAL A 26 20.87 -0.01 -13.81
C VAL A 26 20.00 -0.84 -12.87
N VAL A 27 20.58 -1.34 -11.78
CA VAL A 27 19.88 -2.08 -10.73
C VAL A 27 19.72 -1.18 -9.52
N LEU A 28 18.51 -1.06 -8.99
CA LEU A 28 18.22 -0.20 -7.87
C LEU A 28 17.09 -0.76 -7.00
N GLY A 29 17.13 -0.45 -5.72
CA GLY A 29 16.17 -0.93 -4.74
C GLY A 29 16.73 -0.82 -3.32
N GLU A 30 16.02 -1.37 -2.36
CA GLU A 30 16.46 -1.40 -0.97
C GLU A 30 17.51 -2.49 -0.78
N ASP A 31 18.68 -2.11 -0.28
CA ASP A 31 19.82 -2.98 0.03
C ASP A 31 20.41 -3.76 -1.16
N VAL A 32 20.09 -3.41 -2.40
CA VAL A 32 20.62 -4.10 -3.59
C VAL A 32 22.09 -3.78 -3.90
N GLY A 33 22.62 -2.69 -3.34
CA GLY A 33 23.97 -2.20 -3.58
C GLY A 33 25.01 -3.03 -2.85
N ARG A 34 25.60 -2.47 -1.78
CA ARG A 34 26.74 -3.10 -1.09
C ARG A 34 26.36 -4.39 -0.36
N LEU A 35 25.12 -4.52 0.12
CA LEU A 35 24.67 -5.74 0.79
C LEU A 35 24.49 -6.90 -0.20
N GLY A 36 24.14 -6.61 -1.46
CA GLY A 36 23.83 -7.62 -2.48
C GLY A 36 22.37 -8.11 -2.45
N GLY A 37 21.47 -7.34 -1.82
CA GLY A 37 20.08 -7.70 -1.58
C GLY A 37 19.93 -8.66 -0.39
N VAL A 38 18.78 -8.62 0.28
CA VAL A 38 18.49 -9.49 1.44
C VAL A 38 18.53 -10.98 1.10
N PHE A 39 18.24 -11.33 -0.16
CA PHE A 39 18.32 -12.69 -0.72
C PHE A 39 19.62 -12.97 -1.47
N ARG A 40 20.60 -12.06 -1.46
CA ARG A 40 21.89 -12.19 -2.18
C ARG A 40 21.78 -12.32 -3.70
N VAL A 41 20.68 -11.86 -4.30
CA VAL A 41 20.49 -11.94 -5.76
C VAL A 41 21.37 -10.92 -6.49
N THR A 42 21.73 -9.79 -5.88
CA THR A 42 22.59 -8.75 -6.47
C THR A 42 24.02 -8.75 -5.92
N ASP A 43 24.41 -9.82 -5.23
CA ASP A 43 25.73 -9.95 -4.60
C ASP A 43 26.88 -9.71 -5.59
N GLY A 44 27.83 -8.84 -5.18
CA GLY A 44 29.01 -8.45 -5.96
C GLY A 44 28.75 -7.60 -7.21
N LEU A 45 27.51 -7.19 -7.51
CA LEU A 45 27.22 -6.34 -8.67
C LEU A 45 27.73 -4.91 -8.46
N ALA A 46 27.48 -4.30 -7.30
CA ALA A 46 28.00 -2.96 -6.98
C ALA A 46 29.54 -2.92 -6.98
N ASP A 47 30.21 -3.95 -6.46
CA ASP A 47 31.67 -4.04 -6.49
C ASP A 47 32.23 -4.13 -7.92
N THR A 48 31.51 -4.81 -8.83
CA THR A 48 31.95 -5.01 -10.23
C THR A 48 31.66 -3.79 -11.11
N PHE A 49 30.46 -3.21 -10.99
CA PHE A 49 29.96 -2.18 -11.92
C PHE A 49 29.89 -0.77 -11.31
N GLY A 50 30.12 -0.64 -10.00
CA GLY A 50 30.11 0.61 -9.24
C GLY A 50 28.72 1.11 -8.84
N ASP A 51 28.71 2.03 -7.87
CA ASP A 51 27.51 2.64 -7.26
C ASP A 51 26.66 3.49 -8.23
N ARG A 52 27.08 3.63 -9.49
CA ARG A 52 26.27 4.28 -10.54
C ARG A 52 25.40 3.28 -11.31
N ARG A 53 25.68 1.98 -11.18
CA ARG A 53 25.06 0.90 -11.96
C ARG A 53 24.28 -0.07 -11.08
N CYS A 54 24.65 -0.24 -9.81
CA CYS A 54 23.90 -1.01 -8.82
C CYS A 54 23.95 -0.28 -7.47
N PHE A 55 22.84 0.25 -6.98
CA PHE A 55 22.84 1.15 -5.81
C PHE A 55 21.55 1.10 -4.97
N ASP A 56 21.71 1.46 -3.70
CA ASP A 56 20.63 1.52 -2.72
C ASP A 56 19.76 2.78 -2.90
N THR A 57 18.47 2.62 -2.63
CA THR A 57 17.50 3.73 -2.60
C THR A 57 17.02 4.00 -1.17
N PRO A 58 16.42 5.18 -0.89
CA PRO A 58 15.61 5.35 0.31
C PRO A 58 14.49 4.30 0.37
N VAL A 59 14.06 3.95 1.58
CA VAL A 59 12.97 3.00 1.83
C VAL A 59 11.64 3.64 1.45
N SER A 60 11.24 3.45 0.19
CA SER A 60 10.04 4.03 -0.41
C SER A 60 9.79 3.40 -1.77
N GLU A 61 8.97 2.36 -1.82
CA GLU A 61 8.73 1.57 -3.03
C GLU A 61 8.04 2.39 -4.12
N ALA A 62 7.14 3.30 -3.73
CA ALA A 62 6.58 4.30 -4.63
C ALA A 62 7.65 5.25 -5.20
N GLY A 63 8.61 5.67 -4.37
CA GLY A 63 9.75 6.49 -4.79
C GLY A 63 10.68 5.75 -5.75
N ILE A 64 10.96 4.47 -5.49
CA ILE A 64 11.76 3.58 -6.36
C ILE A 64 11.10 3.47 -7.73
N ALA A 65 9.81 3.14 -7.78
CA ALA A 65 9.06 3.02 -9.02
C ALA A 65 9.00 4.35 -9.79
N GLY A 66 8.73 5.46 -9.10
CA GLY A 66 8.70 6.80 -9.71
C GLY A 66 10.05 7.23 -10.27
N LEU A 67 11.15 6.97 -9.55
CA LEU A 67 12.51 7.22 -10.01
C LEU A 67 12.82 6.41 -11.28
N ALA A 68 12.45 5.12 -11.28
CA ALA A 68 12.65 4.25 -12.43
C ALA A 68 11.86 4.71 -13.66
N VAL A 69 10.63 5.22 -13.51
CA VAL A 69 9.89 5.86 -14.61
C VAL A 69 10.70 7.02 -15.22
N GLY A 70 11.22 7.92 -14.37
CA GLY A 70 12.05 9.03 -14.83
C GLY A 70 13.33 8.58 -15.53
N MET A 71 14.01 7.56 -15.00
CA MET A 71 15.20 6.96 -15.60
C MET A 71 14.90 6.33 -16.97
N ALA A 72 13.82 5.55 -17.07
CA ALA A 72 13.40 4.95 -18.34
C ALA A 72 13.08 6.02 -19.39
N MET A 73 12.39 7.10 -19.00
CA MET A 73 12.13 8.25 -19.89
C MET A 73 13.42 8.97 -20.31
N ALA A 74 14.47 8.95 -19.49
CA ALA A 74 15.79 9.50 -19.81
C ALA A 74 16.67 8.54 -20.64
N GLY A 75 16.17 7.35 -21.00
CA GLY A 75 16.86 6.38 -21.85
C GLY A 75 17.63 5.28 -21.11
N PHE A 76 17.50 5.20 -19.78
CA PHE A 76 18.01 4.06 -19.01
C PHE A 76 17.07 2.85 -19.10
N ARG A 77 17.55 1.70 -18.65
CA ARG A 77 16.81 0.43 -18.54
C ARG A 77 16.82 -0.02 -17.08
N PRO A 78 16.00 0.61 -16.21
CA PRO A 78 16.01 0.31 -14.79
C PRO A 78 15.46 -1.09 -14.50
N VAL A 79 16.18 -1.80 -13.66
CA VAL A 79 15.77 -3.08 -13.05
C VAL A 79 15.59 -2.82 -11.56
N VAL A 80 14.34 -2.57 -11.16
CA VAL A 80 14.02 -2.26 -9.76
C VAL A 80 13.76 -3.54 -8.99
N GLU A 81 14.21 -3.61 -7.74
CA GLU A 81 13.82 -4.65 -6.78
C GLU A 81 12.84 -4.08 -5.76
N MET A 82 11.66 -4.71 -5.65
CA MET A 82 10.81 -4.56 -4.47
C MET A 82 11.20 -5.68 -3.51
N GLN A 83 11.58 -5.35 -2.28
CA GLN A 83 12.24 -6.30 -1.39
C GLN A 83 11.37 -7.53 -1.07
N PHE A 84 10.06 -7.31 -0.90
CA PHE A 84 9.04 -8.35 -0.77
C PHE A 84 7.77 -7.94 -1.52
N ASP A 85 6.89 -8.90 -1.76
CA ASP A 85 5.75 -8.71 -2.64
C ASP A 85 4.61 -7.87 -2.05
N ALA A 86 4.34 -7.97 -0.75
CA ALA A 86 3.42 -7.05 -0.09
C ALA A 86 4.02 -5.64 0.09
N PHE A 87 5.35 -5.52 0.14
CA PHE A 87 6.04 -4.22 0.14
C PHE A 87 5.99 -3.55 -1.24
N ALA A 88 5.63 -4.27 -2.30
CA ALA A 88 5.35 -3.66 -3.59
C ALA A 88 4.00 -2.92 -3.64
N TYR A 89 3.11 -3.07 -2.64
CA TYR A 89 1.79 -2.43 -2.65
C TYR A 89 1.83 -0.89 -2.66
N PRO A 90 2.69 -0.19 -1.89
CA PRO A 90 2.91 1.24 -2.04
C PRO A 90 3.30 1.66 -3.46
N ALA A 91 4.07 0.84 -4.20
CA ALA A 91 4.44 1.11 -5.59
C ALA A 91 3.32 0.80 -6.59
N PHE A 92 2.23 0.13 -6.17
CA PHE A 92 1.19 -0.36 -7.08
C PHE A 92 0.53 0.76 -7.88
N GLU A 93 0.33 1.94 -7.29
CA GLU A 93 -0.19 3.10 -8.01
C GLU A 93 0.73 3.51 -9.16
N GLN A 94 2.04 3.63 -8.91
CA GLN A 94 3.02 3.94 -9.96
C GLN A 94 3.03 2.86 -11.04
N ILE A 95 2.98 1.58 -10.64
CA ILE A 95 2.99 0.45 -11.56
C ILE A 95 1.74 0.48 -12.46
N ALA A 96 0.54 0.57 -11.87
CA ALA A 96 -0.72 0.45 -12.58
C ALA A 96 -1.17 1.73 -13.30
N SER A 97 -0.85 2.91 -12.76
CA SER A 97 -1.24 4.20 -13.33
C SER A 97 -0.23 4.76 -14.30
N HIS A 98 1.07 4.54 -14.07
CA HIS A 98 2.13 5.18 -14.84
C HIS A 98 2.90 4.18 -15.70
N ILE A 99 3.54 3.19 -15.07
CA ILE A 99 4.41 2.23 -15.77
C ILE A 99 3.62 1.50 -16.86
N ALA A 100 2.52 0.84 -16.51
CA ALA A 100 1.70 0.06 -17.45
C ALA A 100 1.11 0.89 -18.61
N LYS A 101 0.85 2.17 -18.38
CA LYS A 101 0.04 3.00 -19.31
C LYS A 101 0.87 3.97 -20.14
N THR A 102 2.15 4.18 -19.85
CA THR A 102 2.94 5.27 -20.48
C THR A 102 3.04 5.13 -22.00
N ARG A 103 3.32 3.92 -22.52
CA ARG A 103 3.36 3.71 -23.97
C ARG A 103 2.02 4.03 -24.63
N ASN A 104 0.92 3.53 -24.07
CA ASN A 104 -0.42 3.81 -24.60
C ASN A 104 -0.80 5.29 -24.47
N ARG A 105 -0.53 5.91 -23.31
CA ARG A 105 -0.79 7.33 -23.01
C ARG A 105 -0.08 8.26 -23.99
N THR A 106 1.10 7.85 -24.46
CA THR A 106 1.91 8.60 -25.43
C THR A 106 1.73 8.12 -26.87
N ARG A 107 0.80 7.19 -27.12
CA ARG A 107 0.54 6.60 -28.45
C ARG A 107 1.81 6.02 -29.09
N GLY A 108 2.66 5.40 -28.28
CA GLY A 108 3.91 4.80 -28.70
C GLY A 108 5.09 5.75 -28.79
N ALA A 109 4.91 7.06 -28.54
CA ALA A 109 6.02 8.02 -28.61
C ALA A 109 7.09 7.79 -27.53
N LEU A 110 6.72 7.22 -26.38
CA LEU A 110 7.65 6.78 -25.35
C LEU A 110 7.52 5.27 -25.12
N ALA A 111 8.65 4.57 -25.18
CA ALA A 111 8.81 3.25 -24.59
C ALA A 111 9.11 3.38 -23.09
N LEU A 112 8.94 2.29 -22.35
CA LEU A 112 9.30 2.26 -20.93
C LEU A 112 9.98 0.92 -20.59
N PRO A 113 11.22 0.71 -21.05
CA PRO A 113 11.98 -0.52 -20.80
C PRO A 113 12.37 -0.58 -19.32
N LEU A 114 11.55 -1.26 -18.52
CA LEU A 114 11.65 -1.26 -17.06
C LEU A 114 11.25 -2.64 -16.53
N VAL A 115 12.04 -3.19 -15.63
CA VAL A 115 11.74 -4.46 -14.96
C VAL A 115 11.49 -4.21 -13.48
N VAL A 116 10.36 -4.68 -12.96
CA VAL A 116 10.04 -4.72 -11.52
C VAL A 116 10.23 -6.15 -11.04
N ARG A 117 11.33 -6.44 -10.36
CA ARG A 117 11.61 -7.72 -9.71
C ARG A 117 10.97 -7.76 -8.33
N ILE A 118 10.26 -8.84 -8.03
CA ILE A 118 9.52 -9.00 -6.77
C ILE A 118 9.69 -10.44 -6.26
N PRO A 119 10.38 -10.66 -5.14
CA PRO A 119 10.37 -11.93 -4.42
C PRO A 119 8.96 -12.22 -3.89
N TYR A 120 8.30 -13.28 -4.37
CA TYR A 120 6.90 -13.59 -4.05
C TYR A 120 6.69 -15.08 -3.72
N GLY A 121 5.54 -15.40 -3.14
CA GLY A 121 5.15 -16.76 -2.77
C GLY A 121 5.55 -17.16 -1.35
N GLY A 122 4.91 -18.20 -0.85
CA GLY A 122 5.00 -18.64 0.54
C GLY A 122 6.05 -19.71 0.82
N GLY A 123 5.99 -20.24 2.04
CA GLY A 123 6.72 -21.43 2.48
C GLY A 123 8.13 -21.14 2.98
N ILE A 124 8.36 -19.93 3.48
CA ILE A 124 9.65 -19.48 4.04
C ILE A 124 9.58 -19.21 5.55
N GLY A 125 8.41 -19.41 6.20
CA GLY A 125 8.22 -19.06 7.60
C GLY A 125 8.35 -17.56 7.88
N GLY A 126 7.96 -16.74 6.90
CA GLY A 126 8.03 -15.28 6.99
C GLY A 126 6.97 -14.71 7.95
N VAL A 127 7.30 -13.60 8.60
CA VAL A 127 6.31 -12.80 9.33
C VAL A 127 5.32 -12.15 8.34
N GLU A 128 4.31 -11.47 8.85
CA GLU A 128 3.29 -10.78 8.02
C GLU A 128 3.95 -9.98 6.87
N HIS A 129 3.33 -10.02 5.68
CA HIS A 129 3.78 -9.35 4.45
C HIS A 129 5.01 -9.95 3.74
N HIS A 130 5.54 -11.10 4.19
CA HIS A 130 6.72 -11.71 3.56
C HIS A 130 6.40 -12.90 2.65
N SER A 131 5.15 -13.37 2.64
CA SER A 131 4.75 -14.63 1.98
C SER A 131 3.52 -14.50 1.07
N ASP A 132 3.08 -13.27 0.78
CA ASP A 132 1.96 -13.01 -0.09
C ASP A 132 2.16 -13.58 -1.52
N SER A 133 1.08 -13.60 -2.31
CA SER A 133 1.11 -13.97 -3.73
C SER A 133 0.30 -12.93 -4.51
N SER A 134 1.00 -11.88 -4.94
CA SER A 134 0.43 -10.66 -5.50
C SER A 134 0.22 -10.67 -7.03
N GLU A 135 0.45 -11.82 -7.70
CA GLU A 135 0.46 -11.91 -9.16
C GLU A 135 -0.85 -11.46 -9.83
N ALA A 136 -1.98 -11.66 -9.15
CA ALA A 136 -3.30 -11.34 -9.70
C ALA A 136 -3.46 -9.84 -9.98
N TYR A 137 -2.91 -8.98 -9.12
CA TYR A 137 -2.99 -7.52 -9.28
C TYR A 137 -2.25 -7.05 -10.53
N TYR A 138 -1.06 -7.61 -10.76
CA TYR A 138 -0.25 -7.29 -11.93
C TYR A 138 -0.81 -7.92 -13.20
N ALA A 139 -1.28 -9.17 -13.13
CA ALA A 139 -1.86 -9.86 -14.28
C ALA A 139 -3.15 -9.18 -14.77
N HIS A 140 -3.95 -8.60 -13.87
CA HIS A 140 -5.13 -7.83 -14.23
C HIS A 140 -4.81 -6.45 -14.85
N THR A 141 -3.57 -5.96 -14.69
CA THR A 141 -3.18 -4.62 -15.12
C THR A 141 -2.69 -4.63 -16.57
N ALA A 142 -3.57 -4.22 -17.48
CA ALA A 142 -3.25 -4.13 -18.91
C ALA A 142 -2.08 -3.18 -19.20
N GLY A 143 -1.15 -3.63 -20.04
CA GLY A 143 0.08 -2.92 -20.41
C GLY A 143 1.33 -3.45 -19.71
N LEU A 144 1.18 -4.35 -18.73
CA LEU A 144 2.28 -5.10 -18.13
C LEU A 144 2.46 -6.45 -18.81
N LYS A 145 3.70 -6.93 -18.84
CA LYS A 145 4.02 -8.36 -18.96
C LYS A 145 4.29 -8.90 -17.56
N VAL A 146 3.82 -10.11 -17.25
CA VAL A 146 3.96 -10.71 -15.92
C VAL A 146 4.49 -12.12 -16.07
N VAL A 147 5.66 -12.36 -15.48
CA VAL A 147 6.41 -13.61 -15.64
C VAL A 147 6.91 -14.13 -14.31
N THR A 148 7.01 -15.46 -14.20
CA THR A 148 7.54 -16.13 -13.01
C THR A 148 8.27 -17.41 -13.41
N PRO A 149 9.59 -17.50 -13.17
CA PRO A 149 10.36 -18.70 -13.48
C PRO A 149 10.09 -19.80 -12.45
N ALA A 150 10.16 -21.06 -12.85
CA ALA A 150 10.12 -22.21 -11.94
C ALA A 150 11.47 -22.95 -11.82
N THR A 151 12.42 -22.67 -12.72
CA THR A 151 13.73 -23.33 -12.78
C THR A 151 14.85 -22.30 -12.90
N ALA A 152 16.09 -22.71 -12.63
CA ALA A 152 17.24 -21.81 -12.74
C ALA A 152 17.50 -21.41 -14.21
N ALA A 153 17.29 -22.33 -15.16
CA ALA A 153 17.38 -22.03 -16.59
C ALA A 153 16.38 -20.95 -17.02
N ASP A 154 15.14 -21.02 -16.52
CA ASP A 154 14.13 -20.01 -16.79
C ASP A 154 14.41 -18.69 -16.09
N ALA A 155 14.88 -18.72 -14.85
CA ALA A 155 15.24 -17.52 -14.12
C ALA A 155 16.28 -16.71 -14.87
N TYR A 156 17.32 -17.36 -15.40
CA TYR A 156 18.32 -16.70 -16.23
C TYR A 156 17.71 -16.16 -17.54
N SER A 157 17.10 -17.04 -18.33
CA SER A 157 16.67 -16.70 -19.70
C SER A 157 15.54 -15.66 -19.71
N LEU A 158 14.54 -15.80 -18.82
CA LEU A 158 13.40 -14.89 -18.77
C LEU A 158 13.80 -13.53 -18.20
N LEU A 159 14.77 -13.45 -17.26
CA LEU A 159 15.23 -12.16 -16.75
C LEU A 159 16.04 -11.41 -17.80
N ARG A 160 16.89 -12.09 -18.57
CA ARG A 160 17.58 -11.46 -19.72
C ARG A 160 16.57 -10.93 -20.73
N GLU A 161 15.54 -11.71 -21.05
CA GLU A 161 14.46 -11.27 -21.94
C GLU A 161 13.68 -10.08 -21.36
N ALA A 162 13.38 -10.07 -20.06
CA ALA A 162 12.69 -8.97 -19.40
C ALA A 162 13.46 -7.65 -19.50
N ILE A 163 14.77 -7.69 -19.26
CA ILE A 163 15.63 -6.51 -19.32
C ILE A 163 15.75 -6.01 -20.77
N ASP A 164 15.79 -6.93 -21.73
CA ASP A 164 15.90 -6.64 -23.15
C ASP A 164 14.56 -6.18 -23.78
N ASP A 165 13.44 -6.35 -23.09
CA ASP A 165 12.11 -5.96 -23.54
C ASP A 165 11.91 -4.43 -23.53
N PRO A 166 11.26 -3.84 -24.57
CA PRO A 166 10.97 -2.41 -24.60
C PRO A 166 9.76 -1.99 -23.75
N ASP A 167 8.97 -2.94 -23.25
CA ASP A 167 7.78 -2.74 -22.43
C ASP A 167 8.05 -3.09 -20.96
N PRO A 168 7.24 -2.57 -20.02
CA PRO A 168 7.43 -2.87 -18.61
C PRO A 168 7.08 -4.32 -18.27
N VAL A 169 7.97 -4.97 -17.52
CA VAL A 169 7.85 -6.36 -17.09
C VAL A 169 7.82 -6.45 -15.56
N VAL A 170 6.84 -7.14 -15.01
CA VAL A 170 6.83 -7.59 -13.62
C VAL A 170 7.41 -9.00 -13.58
N PHE A 171 8.52 -9.17 -12.89
CA PHE A 171 9.27 -10.42 -12.77
C PHE A 171 9.15 -10.95 -11.34
N LEU A 172 8.33 -11.99 -11.16
CA LEU A 172 7.98 -12.54 -9.85
C LEU A 172 8.87 -13.74 -9.52
N GLU A 173 9.69 -13.62 -8.48
CA GLU A 173 10.74 -14.57 -8.11
C GLU A 173 10.27 -15.49 -6.98
N PRO A 174 10.16 -16.81 -7.20
CA PRO A 174 9.70 -17.72 -6.16
C PRO A 174 10.74 -17.84 -5.03
N LYS A 175 10.56 -17.06 -3.96
CA LYS A 175 11.61 -16.86 -2.94
C LYS A 175 11.97 -18.13 -2.17
N ARG A 176 11.01 -19.04 -1.98
CA ARG A 176 11.25 -20.39 -1.42
C ARG A 176 12.27 -21.20 -2.22
N HIS A 177 12.41 -20.93 -3.53
CA HIS A 177 13.22 -21.72 -4.45
C HIS A 177 14.55 -21.06 -4.84
N TYR A 178 14.92 -19.92 -4.24
CA TYR A 178 16.19 -19.25 -4.55
C TYR A 178 17.41 -20.16 -4.47
N TRP A 179 17.41 -21.10 -3.53
CA TRP A 179 18.54 -21.99 -3.27
C TRP A 179 18.36 -23.39 -3.87
N THR A 180 17.27 -23.63 -4.59
CA THR A 180 17.07 -24.85 -5.37
C THR A 180 18.08 -24.88 -6.51
N LYS A 181 18.81 -25.98 -6.64
CA LYS A 181 19.91 -26.13 -7.61
C LYS A 181 19.50 -26.99 -8.80
N GLU A 182 19.93 -26.56 -9.97
CA GLU A 182 19.75 -27.28 -11.23
C GLU A 182 21.12 -27.57 -11.86
N GLN A 183 21.27 -28.70 -12.55
CA GLN A 183 22.48 -29.03 -13.30
C GLN A 183 22.40 -28.39 -14.69
N ILE A 184 22.84 -27.13 -14.79
CA ILE A 184 22.79 -26.33 -16.02
C ILE A 184 24.08 -25.56 -16.22
N GLU A 185 24.37 -25.21 -17.47
CA GLU A 185 25.43 -24.26 -17.83
C GLU A 185 24.78 -22.97 -18.32
N LEU A 186 25.28 -21.82 -17.84
CA LEU A 186 24.86 -20.49 -18.27
C LEU A 186 25.93 -19.89 -19.21
N PRO A 187 25.56 -19.12 -20.24
CA PRO A 187 24.22 -18.63 -20.55
C PRO A 187 23.33 -19.70 -21.19
N VAL A 188 22.03 -19.66 -20.91
CA VAL A 188 21.02 -20.56 -21.51
C VAL A 188 19.86 -19.75 -22.05
N ARG A 189 19.22 -20.25 -23.12
CA ARG A 189 17.97 -19.69 -23.63
C ARG A 189 16.85 -20.72 -23.59
N THR A 190 15.76 -20.37 -22.94
CA THR A 190 14.52 -21.15 -22.90
C THR A 190 13.46 -20.51 -23.80
N GLY A 191 12.22 -21.03 -23.81
CA GLY A 191 11.15 -20.45 -24.63
C GLY A 191 10.86 -18.99 -24.24
N PRO A 192 10.47 -18.12 -25.19
CA PRO A 192 10.23 -16.71 -24.91
C PRO A 192 8.97 -16.48 -24.07
N PHE A 193 8.70 -15.22 -23.72
CA PHE A 193 7.45 -14.82 -23.09
C PHE A 193 6.23 -15.31 -23.86
N GLY A 194 5.22 -15.73 -23.11
CA GLY A 194 3.99 -16.31 -23.67
C GLY A 194 4.18 -17.72 -24.24
N THR A 195 5.24 -18.44 -23.82
CA THR A 195 5.44 -19.86 -24.15
C THR A 195 5.49 -20.70 -22.87
N ALA A 196 4.49 -21.57 -22.68
CA ALA A 196 4.45 -22.53 -21.58
C ALA A 196 5.38 -23.73 -21.85
N ALA A 197 5.79 -24.44 -20.79
CA ALA A 197 6.63 -25.63 -20.89
C ALA A 197 5.95 -26.86 -20.28
N ILE A 198 5.93 -27.97 -21.02
CA ILE A 198 5.55 -29.28 -20.48
C ILE A 198 6.76 -29.82 -19.70
N ARG A 199 6.67 -29.82 -18.36
CA ARG A 199 7.74 -30.28 -17.46
C ARG A 199 7.74 -31.80 -17.28
N ARG A 200 6.56 -32.40 -17.38
CA ARG A 200 6.34 -33.84 -17.36
C ARG A 200 5.22 -34.15 -18.35
N PRO A 201 5.43 -34.95 -19.40
CA PRO A 201 4.34 -35.37 -20.28
C PRO A 201 3.38 -36.31 -19.55
N GLY A 202 2.13 -36.35 -19.98
CA GLY A 202 1.13 -37.27 -19.45
C GLY A 202 -0.13 -37.34 -20.31
N ARG A 203 -1.07 -38.21 -19.94
CA ARG A 203 -2.23 -38.57 -20.78
C ARG A 203 -3.57 -38.48 -20.06
N ASP A 204 -3.60 -38.60 -18.73
CA ASP A 204 -4.85 -38.75 -17.99
C ASP A 204 -5.46 -37.42 -17.55
N ALA A 205 -4.61 -36.45 -17.20
CA ALA A 205 -4.99 -35.09 -16.82
C ALA A 205 -3.85 -34.09 -17.07
N THR A 206 -4.20 -32.83 -17.30
CA THR A 206 -3.29 -31.69 -17.35
C THR A 206 -3.29 -30.96 -16.01
N LEU A 207 -2.13 -30.92 -15.35
CA LEU A 207 -1.87 -30.14 -14.15
C LEU A 207 -1.16 -28.85 -14.52
N VAL A 208 -1.88 -27.72 -14.45
CA VAL A 208 -1.37 -26.40 -14.81
C VAL A 208 -0.86 -25.69 -13.56
N ALA A 209 0.39 -25.26 -13.57
CA ALA A 209 1.01 -24.53 -12.47
C ALA A 209 1.93 -23.42 -12.99
N TYR A 210 2.40 -22.55 -12.09
CA TYR A 210 3.38 -21.51 -12.38
C TYR A 210 4.20 -21.17 -11.14
N GLY A 211 5.39 -20.61 -11.36
CA GLY A 211 6.28 -20.14 -10.29
C GLY A 211 6.51 -21.21 -9.22
N PRO A 212 6.27 -20.92 -7.92
CA PRO A 212 6.57 -21.85 -6.83
C PRO A 212 5.73 -23.13 -6.85
N SER A 213 4.52 -23.10 -7.43
CA SER A 213 3.60 -24.24 -7.45
C SER A 213 4.01 -25.34 -8.43
N VAL A 214 4.96 -25.09 -9.34
CA VAL A 214 5.44 -26.10 -10.30
C VAL A 214 6.14 -27.25 -9.58
N ALA A 215 6.91 -26.96 -8.52
CA ALA A 215 7.56 -27.99 -7.71
C ALA A 215 6.52 -28.91 -7.05
N VAL A 216 5.47 -28.32 -6.47
CA VAL A 216 4.34 -29.06 -5.87
C VAL A 216 3.59 -29.88 -6.91
N ALA A 217 3.42 -29.35 -8.12
CA ALA A 217 2.76 -30.06 -9.22
C ALA A 217 3.56 -31.28 -9.69
N LEU A 218 4.88 -31.17 -9.77
CA LEU A 218 5.77 -32.28 -10.09
C LEU A 218 5.74 -33.36 -9.00
N GLU A 219 5.78 -32.96 -7.72
CA GLU A 219 5.67 -33.88 -6.58
C GLU A 219 4.32 -34.62 -6.60
N ALA A 220 3.22 -33.90 -6.84
CA ALA A 220 1.90 -34.51 -6.93
C ALA A 220 1.76 -35.46 -8.13
N ALA A 221 2.37 -35.13 -9.28
CA ALA A 221 2.37 -36.00 -10.44
C ALA A 221 3.20 -37.28 -10.23
N GLU A 222 4.30 -37.21 -9.46
CA GLU A 222 5.07 -38.38 -9.05
C GLU A 222 4.27 -39.27 -8.09
N ALA A 223 3.61 -38.68 -7.09
CA ALA A 223 2.72 -39.40 -6.19
C ALA A 223 1.54 -40.05 -6.94
N ALA A 224 0.97 -39.36 -7.93
CA ALA A 224 -0.08 -39.89 -8.78
C ALA A 224 0.39 -41.08 -9.65
N ALA A 225 1.65 -41.10 -10.07
CA ALA A 225 2.21 -42.23 -10.82
C ALA A 225 2.24 -43.52 -10.00
N ALA A 226 2.44 -43.43 -8.68
CA ALA A 226 2.32 -44.57 -7.76
C ALA A 226 0.88 -45.13 -7.68
N GLU A 227 -0.13 -44.31 -8.01
CA GLU A 227 -1.53 -44.71 -8.13
C GLU A 227 -1.91 -45.14 -9.57
N GLY A 228 -0.92 -45.24 -10.47
CA GLY A 228 -1.13 -45.63 -11.86
C GLY A 228 -1.64 -44.52 -12.78
N LEU A 229 -1.56 -43.25 -12.34
CA LEU A 229 -2.00 -42.08 -13.11
C LEU A 229 -0.85 -41.43 -13.87
N ASP A 230 -1.06 -41.15 -15.14
CA ASP A 230 -0.11 -40.49 -16.03
C ASP A 230 -0.48 -39.01 -16.21
N VAL A 231 -0.01 -38.16 -15.29
CA VAL A 231 -0.39 -36.74 -15.19
C VAL A 231 0.62 -35.83 -15.90
N GLU A 232 0.14 -35.01 -16.83
CA GLU A 232 0.96 -34.00 -17.49
C GLU A 232 1.13 -32.78 -16.58
N VAL A 233 2.35 -32.25 -16.42
CA VAL A 233 2.62 -31.00 -15.70
C VAL A 233 2.99 -29.91 -16.70
N LEU A 234 2.14 -28.89 -16.78
CA LEU A 234 2.32 -27.72 -17.63
C LEU A 234 2.67 -26.51 -16.76
N ASP A 235 3.89 -26.01 -16.93
CA ASP A 235 4.37 -24.76 -16.33
C ASP A 235 4.09 -23.59 -17.28
N LEU A 236 3.29 -22.62 -16.82
CA LEU A 236 2.89 -21.48 -17.65
C LEU A 236 4.04 -20.52 -17.95
N ARG A 237 4.97 -20.31 -17.01
CA ARG A 237 6.13 -19.39 -17.06
C ARG A 237 5.77 -17.89 -17.21
N THR A 238 4.81 -17.56 -18.07
CA THR A 238 4.27 -16.23 -18.34
C THR A 238 2.78 -16.22 -18.02
N LEU A 239 2.35 -15.30 -17.15
CA LEU A 239 0.94 -15.09 -16.85
C LEU A 239 0.31 -14.08 -17.82
N VAL A 240 1.08 -13.07 -18.23
CA VAL A 240 0.67 -12.08 -19.22
C VAL A 240 1.81 -11.83 -20.22
N PRO A 241 1.63 -12.13 -21.51
CA PRO A 241 0.49 -12.82 -22.12
C PRO A 241 0.48 -14.33 -21.81
N LEU A 242 -0.70 -14.91 -21.59
CA LEU A 242 -0.86 -16.34 -21.36
C LEU A 242 -0.74 -17.15 -22.67
N ASP A 243 -0.04 -18.29 -22.64
CA ASP A 243 0.06 -19.23 -23.77
C ASP A 243 -1.22 -20.10 -23.91
N ASP A 244 -2.28 -19.52 -24.48
CA ASP A 244 -3.51 -20.26 -24.77
C ASP A 244 -3.27 -21.48 -25.66
N ARG A 245 -2.31 -21.40 -26.59
CA ARG A 245 -2.12 -22.44 -27.60
C ARG A 245 -1.62 -23.72 -26.94
N THR A 246 -0.57 -23.64 -26.15
CA THR A 246 -0.01 -24.81 -25.46
C THR A 246 -0.96 -25.32 -24.38
N LEU A 247 -1.58 -24.41 -23.63
CA LEU A 247 -2.58 -24.75 -22.61
C LEU A 247 -3.75 -25.54 -23.19
N THR A 248 -4.39 -25.02 -24.24
CA THR A 248 -5.56 -25.68 -24.85
C THR A 248 -5.18 -26.97 -25.56
N ALA A 249 -4.01 -27.04 -26.21
CA ALA A 249 -3.52 -28.27 -26.84
C ALA A 249 -3.28 -29.39 -25.81
N SER A 250 -2.72 -29.05 -24.65
CA SER A 250 -2.55 -29.98 -23.52
C SER A 250 -3.89 -30.47 -23.00
N VAL A 251 -4.81 -29.55 -22.66
CA VAL A 251 -6.11 -29.92 -22.10
C VAL A 251 -6.97 -30.70 -23.10
N ARG A 252 -6.90 -30.42 -24.41
CA ARG A 252 -7.62 -31.22 -25.42
C ARG A 252 -7.08 -32.64 -25.54
N ARG A 253 -5.79 -32.85 -25.29
CA ARG A 253 -5.17 -34.18 -25.32
C ARG A 253 -5.59 -35.02 -24.11
N THR A 254 -5.60 -34.44 -22.92
CA THR A 254 -5.92 -35.16 -21.67
C THR A 254 -7.42 -35.18 -21.36
N GLY A 255 -8.13 -34.14 -21.76
CA GLY A 255 -9.55 -33.90 -21.51
C GLY A 255 -9.88 -33.52 -20.06
N ARG A 256 -8.90 -33.27 -19.21
CA ARG A 256 -9.09 -32.92 -17.78
C ARG A 256 -8.05 -31.91 -17.35
N CYS A 257 -8.44 -30.94 -16.53
CA CYS A 257 -7.55 -29.84 -16.13
C CYS A 257 -7.68 -29.53 -14.63
N LEU A 258 -6.55 -29.47 -13.94
CA LEU A 258 -6.41 -28.98 -12.57
C LEU A 258 -5.43 -27.80 -12.56
N VAL A 259 -5.82 -26.66 -12.02
CA VAL A 259 -4.94 -25.49 -11.89
C VAL A 259 -4.45 -25.36 -10.45
N VAL A 260 -3.15 -25.16 -10.26
CA VAL A 260 -2.51 -25.02 -8.94
C VAL A 260 -1.76 -23.69 -8.85
N HIS A 261 -2.02 -22.93 -7.77
CA HIS A 261 -1.28 -21.72 -7.44
C HIS A 261 -1.34 -21.41 -5.94
N GLU A 262 -0.36 -20.67 -5.40
CA GLU A 262 -0.30 -20.35 -3.97
C GLU A 262 -1.28 -19.25 -3.55
N ALA A 263 -1.59 -18.30 -4.44
CA ALA A 263 -2.56 -17.24 -4.14
C ALA A 263 -3.94 -17.78 -3.72
N GLN A 264 -4.69 -16.94 -3.01
CA GLN A 264 -6.08 -17.17 -2.66
C GLN A 264 -6.94 -17.58 -3.87
N GLY A 265 -7.94 -18.42 -3.62
CA GLY A 265 -8.78 -19.02 -4.65
C GLY A 265 -9.77 -18.04 -5.26
N PHE A 266 -10.30 -17.11 -4.49
CA PHE A 266 -11.21 -16.07 -4.98
C PHE A 266 -10.45 -15.04 -5.82
N ALA A 267 -10.88 -14.84 -7.07
CA ALA A 267 -10.29 -13.89 -8.01
C ALA A 267 -8.78 -14.06 -8.32
N GLY A 268 -8.17 -15.19 -7.94
CA GLY A 268 -6.80 -15.54 -8.34
C GLY A 268 -6.67 -15.84 -9.84
N VAL A 269 -5.45 -15.85 -10.36
CA VAL A 269 -5.17 -16.06 -11.80
C VAL A 269 -5.70 -17.43 -12.29
N GLY A 270 -5.78 -18.42 -11.40
CA GLY A 270 -6.40 -19.71 -11.72
C GLY A 270 -7.86 -19.63 -12.16
N ALA A 271 -8.61 -18.59 -11.75
CA ALA A 271 -9.97 -18.37 -12.20
C ALA A 271 -10.03 -18.00 -13.70
N GLU A 272 -9.15 -17.10 -14.16
CA GLU A 272 -9.04 -16.73 -15.57
C GLU A 272 -8.59 -17.93 -16.42
N ILE A 273 -7.60 -18.70 -15.95
CA ILE A 273 -7.15 -19.93 -16.62
C ILE A 273 -8.32 -20.91 -16.78
N ALA A 274 -9.07 -21.16 -15.71
CA ALA A 274 -10.22 -22.07 -15.74
C ALA A 274 -11.31 -21.59 -16.71
N ALA A 275 -11.63 -20.29 -16.71
CA ALA A 275 -12.59 -19.71 -17.64
C ALA A 275 -12.13 -19.87 -19.10
N ARG A 276 -10.86 -19.56 -19.39
CA ARG A 276 -10.31 -19.65 -20.75
C ARG A 276 -10.27 -21.08 -21.28
N VAL A 277 -9.92 -22.04 -20.43
CA VAL A 277 -9.96 -23.47 -20.74
C VAL A 277 -11.41 -23.91 -20.99
N GLN A 278 -12.33 -23.51 -20.12
CA GLN A 278 -13.75 -23.84 -20.26
C GLN A 278 -14.30 -23.33 -21.61
N GLU A 279 -14.02 -22.09 -22.00
CA GLU A 279 -14.47 -21.50 -23.27
C GLU A 279 -13.88 -22.21 -24.50
N ARG A 280 -12.59 -22.54 -24.47
CA ARG A 280 -11.83 -23.00 -25.65
C ARG A 280 -11.77 -24.52 -25.81
N CYS A 281 -12.05 -25.26 -24.73
CA CYS A 281 -11.93 -26.71 -24.67
C CYS A 281 -13.23 -27.39 -24.21
N PHE A 282 -14.37 -26.69 -24.18
CA PHE A 282 -15.64 -27.26 -23.70
C PHE A 282 -15.98 -28.61 -24.35
N ASP A 283 -15.72 -28.73 -25.65
CA ASP A 283 -15.94 -29.92 -26.47
C ASP A 283 -15.02 -31.09 -26.12
N ALA A 284 -13.87 -30.83 -25.49
CA ALA A 284 -12.88 -31.83 -25.12
C ALA A 284 -12.86 -32.16 -23.61
N LEU A 285 -13.52 -31.34 -22.77
CA LEU A 285 -13.53 -31.52 -21.32
C LEU A 285 -14.39 -32.72 -20.91
N ARG A 286 -13.78 -33.66 -20.18
CA ARG A 286 -14.40 -34.85 -19.59
C ARG A 286 -14.80 -34.67 -18.13
N ALA A 287 -14.35 -33.59 -17.50
CA ALA A 287 -14.60 -33.19 -16.12
C ALA A 287 -14.51 -31.65 -16.03
N PRO A 288 -15.14 -31.01 -15.03
CA PRO A 288 -14.97 -29.57 -14.81
C PRO A 288 -13.50 -29.22 -14.55
N VAL A 289 -13.07 -28.03 -14.95
CA VAL A 289 -11.75 -27.52 -14.55
C VAL A 289 -11.76 -27.26 -13.06
N LEU A 290 -10.92 -27.96 -12.30
CA LEU A 290 -10.77 -27.78 -10.87
C LEU A 290 -9.58 -26.88 -10.55
N ARG A 291 -9.56 -26.33 -9.33
CA ARG A 291 -8.49 -25.45 -8.84
C ARG A 291 -8.10 -25.88 -7.42
N VAL A 292 -6.80 -25.89 -7.15
CA VAL A 292 -6.21 -26.13 -5.82
C VAL A 292 -5.33 -24.93 -5.50
N THR A 293 -5.77 -24.13 -4.54
CA THR A 293 -5.22 -22.78 -4.30
C THR A 293 -4.82 -22.61 -2.83
N GLY A 294 -4.21 -21.47 -2.50
CA GLY A 294 -4.23 -20.94 -1.14
C GLY A 294 -5.67 -20.78 -0.62
N LEU A 295 -5.81 -20.73 0.70
CA LEU A 295 -7.11 -20.51 1.33
C LEU A 295 -7.56 -19.05 1.18
N ASP A 296 -8.87 -18.81 1.13
CA ASP A 296 -9.47 -17.46 1.03
C ASP A 296 -9.47 -16.73 2.38
N ILE A 297 -8.27 -16.55 2.93
CA ILE A 297 -7.98 -15.85 4.19
C ILE A 297 -6.72 -14.97 3.98
N PRO A 298 -6.49 -13.96 4.83
CA PRO A 298 -5.19 -13.32 4.91
C PRO A 298 -4.08 -14.36 5.11
N TYR A 299 -2.89 -14.09 4.56
CA TYR A 299 -1.78 -15.04 4.67
C TYR A 299 -1.47 -15.29 6.16
N PRO A 300 -1.48 -16.56 6.62
CA PRO A 300 -1.43 -16.81 8.05
C PRO A 300 0.02 -16.75 8.59
N PRO A 301 0.19 -16.67 9.92
CA PRO A 301 1.49 -16.76 10.57
C PRO A 301 2.23 -18.08 10.23
N PRO A 302 3.58 -18.13 10.36
CA PRO A 302 4.42 -19.26 9.96
C PRO A 302 3.93 -20.65 10.41
N LEU A 303 3.42 -20.77 11.64
CA LEU A 303 2.95 -22.04 12.20
C LEU A 303 1.75 -22.64 11.44
N LEU A 304 0.97 -21.81 10.76
CA LEU A 304 -0.23 -22.20 10.01
C LEU A 304 -0.03 -22.17 8.48
N GLU A 305 1.16 -21.78 8.03
CA GLU A 305 1.51 -21.63 6.61
C GLU A 305 1.29 -22.93 5.81
N GLY A 306 1.66 -24.08 6.39
CA GLY A 306 1.49 -25.39 5.76
C GLY A 306 0.04 -25.78 5.50
N ALA A 307 -0.92 -25.28 6.29
CA ALA A 307 -2.34 -25.52 6.08
C ALA A 307 -2.93 -24.60 5.00
N HIS A 308 -2.37 -23.40 4.83
CA HIS A 308 -2.80 -22.44 3.83
C HIS A 308 -2.35 -22.83 2.43
N LEU A 309 -1.07 -23.16 2.26
CA LEU A 309 -0.48 -23.45 0.96
C LEU A 309 -1.04 -24.75 0.33
N PRO A 310 -1.13 -24.82 -1.01
CA PRO A 310 -1.45 -26.08 -1.68
C PRO A 310 -0.27 -27.05 -1.53
N GLY A 311 -0.48 -28.15 -0.79
CA GLY A 311 0.46 -29.27 -0.73
C GLY A 311 0.17 -30.37 -1.75
N ALA A 312 1.15 -31.24 -2.02
CA ALA A 312 1.01 -32.34 -2.99
C ALA A 312 -0.21 -33.25 -2.70
N GLY A 313 -0.52 -33.50 -1.42
CA GLY A 313 -1.72 -34.25 -1.03
C GLY A 313 -3.04 -33.59 -1.43
N ARG A 314 -3.17 -32.26 -1.30
CA ARG A 314 -4.37 -31.51 -1.77
C ARG A 314 -4.49 -31.55 -3.29
N VAL A 315 -3.36 -31.51 -3.99
CA VAL A 315 -3.32 -31.60 -5.46
C VAL A 315 -3.73 -33.01 -5.93
N LEU A 316 -3.19 -34.06 -5.29
CA LEU A 316 -3.52 -35.45 -5.58
C LEU A 316 -5.02 -35.73 -5.35
N GLU A 317 -5.59 -35.21 -4.27
CA GLU A 317 -7.04 -35.30 -4.03
C GLU A 317 -7.85 -34.55 -5.11
N GLY A 318 -7.37 -33.39 -5.57
CA GLY A 318 -7.94 -32.68 -6.72
C GLY A 318 -7.91 -33.52 -8.01
N LEU A 319 -6.82 -34.27 -8.24
CA LEU A 319 -6.68 -35.17 -9.39
C LEU A 319 -7.64 -36.37 -9.29
N ARG A 320 -7.79 -36.97 -8.11
CA ARG A 320 -8.76 -38.05 -7.88
C ARG A 320 -10.18 -37.61 -8.21
N ARG A 321 -10.57 -36.40 -7.77
CA ARG A 321 -11.89 -35.82 -8.10
C ARG A 321 -12.13 -35.57 -9.59
N LEU A 322 -11.07 -35.42 -10.41
CA LEU A 322 -11.19 -35.26 -11.86
C LEU A 322 -11.38 -36.60 -12.59
N LEU A 323 -10.94 -37.69 -11.97
CA LEU A 323 -10.93 -39.00 -12.58
C LEU A 323 -12.15 -39.80 -12.10
N PRO A 324 -12.88 -40.46 -12.99
CA PRO A 324 -13.97 -41.34 -12.55
C PRO A 324 -13.38 -42.54 -11.82
N ASP A 325 -13.81 -42.77 -10.57
CA ASP A 325 -13.62 -44.05 -9.91
C ASP A 325 -14.20 -45.15 -10.81
N GLY A 326 -13.48 -46.25 -10.96
CA GLY A 326 -14.09 -47.47 -11.48
C GLY A 326 -15.27 -47.87 -10.60
N GLY A 327 -16.49 -47.60 -11.05
CA GLY A 327 -17.72 -48.16 -10.50
C GLY A 327 -18.49 -47.28 -9.51
N THR A 328 -19.66 -46.82 -9.97
CA THR A 328 -20.85 -46.45 -9.20
C THR A 328 -20.73 -45.34 -8.15
N GLY A 329 -21.26 -44.17 -8.48
CA GLY A 329 -21.84 -43.27 -7.49
C GLY A 329 -21.62 -41.81 -7.81
N HIS A 330 -22.69 -41.10 -8.15
CA HIS A 330 -22.72 -39.65 -8.00
C HIS A 330 -22.41 -39.30 -6.54
N VAL A 331 -21.18 -38.84 -6.24
CA VAL A 331 -20.92 -38.14 -4.99
C VAL A 331 -21.54 -36.75 -5.14
N ARG A 332 -22.82 -36.63 -4.77
CA ARG A 332 -23.36 -35.33 -4.37
C ARG A 332 -22.58 -34.90 -3.14
N VAL A 333 -21.78 -33.86 -3.27
CA VAL A 333 -21.24 -33.14 -2.12
C VAL A 333 -22.46 -32.58 -1.38
N ALA A 334 -22.83 -33.21 -0.27
CA ALA A 334 -23.81 -32.65 0.64
C ALA A 334 -23.20 -31.38 1.25
N ALA A 335 -23.95 -30.27 1.19
CA ALA A 335 -23.62 -29.08 1.95
C ALA A 335 -23.47 -29.44 3.44
N PRO A 336 -22.51 -28.88 4.18
CA PRO A 336 -22.40 -29.11 5.61
C PRO A 336 -23.71 -28.68 6.29
N PRO A 337 -24.24 -29.46 7.26
CA PRO A 337 -25.45 -29.07 7.96
C PRO A 337 -25.22 -27.76 8.70
N ALA A 338 -26.16 -26.83 8.54
CA ALA A 338 -26.18 -25.60 9.32
C ALA A 338 -26.23 -25.96 10.82
N ALA A 339 -25.27 -25.46 11.58
CA ALA A 339 -25.26 -25.60 13.03
C ALA A 339 -26.46 -24.85 13.63
N SER A 340 -27.28 -25.56 14.41
CA SER A 340 -28.25 -24.96 15.32
C SER A 340 -27.54 -24.38 16.55
N PRO A 341 -28.03 -23.27 17.14
CA PRO A 341 -27.38 -22.64 18.28
C PRO A 341 -27.51 -23.50 19.54
N THR A 342 -26.39 -23.97 20.08
CA THR A 342 -26.30 -24.57 21.41
C THR A 342 -25.79 -23.56 22.44
N ALA A 343 -26.24 -23.72 23.68
CA ALA A 343 -25.96 -22.95 24.90
C ALA A 343 -24.46 -22.60 25.13
N PRO A 344 -24.12 -21.57 25.94
CA PRO A 344 -22.74 -21.08 26.09
C PRO A 344 -21.80 -22.21 26.51
N ALA A 345 -20.74 -22.40 25.73
CA ALA A 345 -19.74 -23.42 25.98
C ALA A 345 -18.65 -22.86 26.88
N ASP A 346 -18.34 -23.58 27.95
CA ASP A 346 -17.14 -23.33 28.75
C ASP A 346 -15.91 -23.46 27.84
N SER A 347 -15.06 -22.43 27.82
CA SER A 347 -13.85 -22.38 26.99
C SER A 347 -12.62 -22.68 27.85
N THR A 348 -11.88 -23.72 27.49
CA THR A 348 -10.63 -24.10 28.17
C THR A 348 -9.44 -23.46 27.46
N PHE A 349 -8.59 -22.80 28.25
CA PHE A 349 -7.31 -22.25 27.84
C PHE A 349 -6.19 -23.24 28.23
N ASP A 350 -5.52 -23.79 27.22
CA ASP A 350 -4.38 -24.69 27.39
C ASP A 350 -3.08 -23.89 27.48
N LEU A 351 -2.04 -24.44 28.14
CA LEU A 351 -0.73 -23.81 28.23
C LEU A 351 -0.13 -23.63 26.81
N PRO A 352 0.10 -22.39 26.32
CA PRO A 352 0.67 -22.16 25.00
C PRO A 352 2.17 -22.47 24.97
N ASP A 353 2.73 -22.66 23.77
CA ASP A 353 4.19 -22.71 23.60
C ASP A 353 4.78 -21.33 23.89
N LEU A 354 5.65 -21.25 24.91
CA LEU A 354 6.26 -20.01 25.41
C LEU A 354 7.56 -19.65 24.66
N GLY A 355 7.94 -20.40 23.63
CA GLY A 355 9.10 -20.16 22.76
C GLY A 355 10.23 -21.19 22.91
N GLU A 356 11.12 -21.25 21.92
CA GLU A 356 12.32 -22.12 21.85
C GLU A 356 12.08 -23.64 21.89
N GLY A 357 10.85 -24.12 21.67
CA GLY A 357 10.54 -25.56 21.68
C GLY A 357 10.52 -26.19 23.09
N LEU A 358 10.17 -25.39 24.11
CA LEU A 358 10.00 -25.84 25.48
C LEU A 358 8.77 -26.77 25.58
N THR A 359 8.93 -27.91 26.26
CA THR A 359 7.86 -28.93 26.37
C THR A 359 6.98 -28.78 27.60
N GLU A 360 7.42 -28.00 28.59
CA GLU A 360 6.75 -27.81 29.88
C GLU A 360 7.15 -26.48 30.54
N ALA A 361 6.29 -25.96 31.42
CA ALA A 361 6.53 -24.77 32.23
C ALA A 361 5.95 -24.96 33.64
N GLU A 362 6.59 -24.38 34.65
CA GLU A 362 6.09 -24.40 36.03
C GLU A 362 5.23 -23.17 36.30
N VAL A 363 4.02 -23.35 36.85
CA VAL A 363 3.18 -22.20 37.23
C VAL A 363 3.64 -21.65 38.57
N LEU A 364 4.38 -20.53 38.57
CA LEU A 364 4.89 -19.93 39.81
C LEU A 364 3.78 -19.36 40.68
N GLU A 365 2.89 -18.58 40.08
CA GLU A 365 1.85 -17.85 40.81
C GLU A 365 0.63 -17.61 39.91
N TRP A 366 -0.55 -17.95 40.44
CA TRP A 366 -1.82 -17.55 39.85
C TRP A 366 -2.20 -16.13 40.30
N LYS A 367 -2.52 -15.26 39.35
CA LYS A 367 -3.01 -13.89 39.59
C LYS A 367 -4.55 -13.82 39.62
N VAL A 368 -5.22 -14.95 39.40
CA VAL A 368 -6.68 -15.11 39.37
C VAL A 368 -7.11 -16.34 40.15
N ALA A 369 -8.33 -16.34 40.69
CA ALA A 369 -8.95 -17.46 41.39
C ALA A 369 -10.25 -17.92 40.71
N VAL A 370 -10.67 -19.15 41.01
CA VAL A 370 -12.00 -19.65 40.56
C VAL A 370 -13.10 -18.75 41.11
N GLY A 371 -13.96 -18.25 40.23
CA GLY A 371 -15.01 -17.27 40.52
C GLY A 371 -14.65 -15.84 40.11
N ASP A 372 -13.39 -15.55 39.79
CA ASP A 372 -12.98 -14.21 39.34
C ASP A 372 -13.45 -13.95 37.91
N THR A 373 -13.76 -12.67 37.62
CA THR A 373 -14.05 -12.23 36.26
C THR A 373 -12.76 -11.70 35.62
N VAL A 374 -12.38 -12.28 34.49
CA VAL A 374 -11.17 -11.92 33.74
C VAL A 374 -11.55 -11.20 32.45
N ALA A 375 -10.78 -10.16 32.11
CA ALA A 375 -10.87 -9.47 30.81
C ALA A 375 -9.90 -10.08 29.80
N HIS A 376 -10.15 -9.83 28.50
CA HIS A 376 -9.19 -10.16 27.44
C HIS A 376 -7.84 -9.45 27.70
N ASP A 377 -6.74 -10.16 27.49
CA ASP A 377 -5.35 -9.78 27.78
C ASP A 377 -4.98 -9.54 29.25
N GLN A 378 -5.88 -9.82 30.21
CA GLN A 378 -5.53 -9.74 31.63
C GLN A 378 -4.53 -10.84 32.01
N VAL A 379 -3.47 -10.51 32.75
CA VAL A 379 -2.48 -11.48 33.24
C VAL A 379 -3.15 -12.48 34.17
N LEU A 380 -3.08 -13.77 33.82
CA LEU A 380 -3.66 -14.90 34.53
C LEU A 380 -2.67 -15.53 35.52
N ALA A 381 -1.42 -15.73 35.10
CA ALA A 381 -0.39 -16.39 35.89
C ALA A 381 1.01 -15.96 35.47
N GLU A 382 1.96 -16.12 36.37
CA GLU A 382 3.39 -16.12 36.07
C GLU A 382 3.88 -17.55 35.99
N VAL A 383 4.59 -17.88 34.91
CA VAL A 383 5.13 -19.21 34.65
C VAL A 383 6.65 -19.15 34.49
N GLU A 384 7.37 -20.08 35.09
CA GLU A 384 8.82 -20.20 34.96
C GLU A 384 9.17 -21.24 33.89
N THR A 385 10.08 -20.83 33.01
CA THR A 385 10.74 -21.71 32.05
C THR A 385 12.22 -21.82 32.42
N ALA A 386 12.94 -22.79 31.82
CA ALA A 386 14.36 -23.06 32.12
C ALA A 386 15.33 -21.86 31.98
N LYS A 387 14.87 -20.71 31.47
CA LYS A 387 15.69 -19.51 31.26
C LYS A 387 15.11 -18.21 31.84
N SER A 388 13.78 -18.10 32.06
CA SER A 388 13.13 -16.87 32.54
C SER A 388 11.67 -17.11 32.98
N ALA A 389 11.14 -16.22 33.84
CA ALA A 389 9.73 -16.13 34.15
C ALA A 389 8.97 -15.29 33.10
N VAL A 390 7.80 -15.75 32.68
CA VAL A 390 6.94 -15.15 31.65
C VAL A 390 5.52 -14.99 32.19
N THR A 391 4.84 -13.91 31.83
CA THR A 391 3.43 -13.68 32.20
C THR A 391 2.49 -14.22 31.13
N LEU A 392 1.43 -14.90 31.54
CA LEU A 392 0.41 -15.47 30.67
C LEU A 392 -0.83 -14.56 30.62
N PRO A 393 -1.12 -13.86 29.51
CA PRO A 393 -2.36 -13.09 29.33
C PRO A 393 -3.55 -14.00 28.96
N SER A 394 -4.75 -13.61 29.36
CA SER A 394 -6.00 -14.31 29.04
C SER A 394 -6.44 -14.07 27.59
N PRO A 395 -6.68 -15.10 26.77
CA PRO A 395 -7.27 -14.93 25.43
C PRO A 395 -8.79 -14.76 25.47
N TYR A 396 -9.42 -14.93 26.64
CA TYR A 396 -10.88 -14.92 26.79
C TYR A 396 -11.31 -13.93 27.89
N ALA A 397 -12.51 -13.37 27.75
CA ALA A 397 -13.17 -12.62 28.81
C ALA A 397 -14.32 -13.46 29.38
N GLY A 398 -14.43 -13.53 30.70
CA GLY A 398 -15.49 -14.30 31.35
C GLY A 398 -15.18 -14.64 32.81
N THR A 399 -15.92 -15.59 33.39
CA THR A 399 -15.71 -15.99 34.79
C THR A 399 -14.90 -17.27 34.84
N VAL A 400 -13.82 -17.28 35.61
CA VAL A 400 -12.97 -18.47 35.82
C VAL A 400 -13.77 -19.55 36.54
N THR A 401 -13.97 -20.69 35.92
CA THR A 401 -14.72 -21.82 36.50
C THR A 401 -13.81 -22.92 37.04
N ALA A 402 -12.58 -23.04 36.51
CA ALA A 402 -11.59 -23.99 37.00
C ALA A 402 -10.15 -23.52 36.75
N LEU A 403 -9.27 -23.85 37.69
CA LEU A 403 -7.80 -23.84 37.52
C LEU A 403 -7.37 -25.31 37.54
N HIS A 404 -6.69 -25.77 36.50
CA HIS A 404 -6.41 -27.20 36.28
C HIS A 404 -5.09 -27.68 36.90
N CYS A 405 -4.32 -26.78 37.51
CA CYS A 405 -3.08 -27.10 38.22
C CYS A 405 -2.87 -26.18 39.44
N ALA A 406 -2.08 -26.64 40.40
CA ALA A 406 -1.67 -25.82 41.54
C ALA A 406 -0.48 -24.91 41.17
N ALA A 407 -0.28 -23.84 41.94
CA ALA A 407 0.98 -23.09 41.87
C ALA A 407 2.15 -23.97 42.38
N GLY A 408 3.28 -23.95 41.68
CA GLY A 408 4.43 -24.83 41.84
C GLY A 408 4.35 -26.14 41.04
N GLU A 409 3.33 -26.32 40.20
CA GLU A 409 3.16 -27.53 39.39
C GLU A 409 3.67 -27.32 37.95
N VAL A 410 4.37 -28.32 37.42
CA VAL A 410 4.90 -28.33 36.06
C VAL A 410 3.83 -28.84 35.10
N VAL A 411 3.44 -27.99 34.15
CA VAL A 411 2.39 -28.26 33.16
C VAL A 411 3.02 -28.38 31.78
N ARG A 412 2.56 -29.36 30.99
CA ARG A 412 3.04 -29.56 29.60
C ARG A 412 2.37 -28.60 28.65
N VAL A 413 3.10 -28.15 27.63
CA VAL A 413 2.52 -27.35 26.54
C VAL A 413 1.36 -28.14 25.89
N GLY A 414 0.23 -27.47 25.71
CA GLY A 414 -1.02 -28.05 25.23
C GLY A 414 -1.87 -28.78 26.28
N ALA A 415 -1.47 -28.78 27.56
CA ALA A 415 -2.32 -29.26 28.64
C ALA A 415 -3.27 -28.16 29.16
N PRO A 416 -4.49 -28.51 29.61
CA PRO A 416 -5.44 -27.55 30.17
C PRO A 416 -4.85 -26.77 31.35
N LEU A 417 -4.97 -25.45 31.31
CA LEU A 417 -4.46 -24.57 32.35
C LEU A 417 -5.61 -23.93 33.16
N LEU A 418 -6.61 -23.38 32.46
CA LEU A 418 -7.76 -22.67 33.06
C LEU A 418 -9.03 -22.85 32.20
N THR A 419 -10.21 -22.96 32.82
CA THR A 419 -11.50 -22.89 32.10
C THR A 419 -12.26 -21.63 32.49
N VAL A 420 -12.85 -20.96 31.49
CA VAL A 420 -13.64 -19.74 31.63
C VAL A 420 -15.04 -19.99 31.07
N ALA A 421 -16.06 -19.68 31.87
CA ALA A 421 -17.44 -19.61 31.39
C ALA A 421 -17.66 -18.27 30.68
N GLU A 422 -18.01 -18.36 29.40
CA GLU A 422 -18.20 -17.20 28.54
C GLU A 422 -19.45 -16.42 28.98
N THR A 423 -19.28 -15.13 29.31
CA THR A 423 -20.39 -14.20 29.45
C THR A 423 -20.49 -13.41 28.16
N GLY A 424 -21.69 -13.46 27.54
CA GLY A 424 -21.94 -12.99 26.18
C GLY A 424 -21.29 -11.66 25.80
N SER A 425 -20.83 -11.61 24.54
CA SER A 425 -20.12 -10.51 23.90
C SER A 425 -20.64 -9.13 24.28
N GLY A 426 -19.78 -8.29 24.84
CA GLY A 426 -20.18 -6.93 25.18
C GLY A 426 -19.09 -6.07 25.81
N ALA A 427 -17.96 -5.85 25.12
CA ALA A 427 -17.15 -4.65 25.32
C ALA A 427 -16.18 -4.45 24.15
N VAL A 428 -16.65 -3.75 23.12
CA VAL A 428 -15.78 -3.07 22.16
C VAL A 428 -15.03 -1.97 22.90
N LEU A 429 -13.73 -1.85 22.64
CA LEU A 429 -12.89 -0.71 23.02
C LEU A 429 -13.58 0.63 22.67
N THR A 430 -14.14 1.27 23.68
CA THR A 430 -14.62 2.65 23.63
C THR A 430 -13.42 3.58 23.46
N GLY A 431 -13.24 4.12 22.26
CA GLY A 431 -12.21 5.11 21.95
C GLY A 431 -12.41 5.90 20.66
N TYR A 432 -13.29 5.45 19.76
CA TYR A 432 -13.73 6.23 18.60
C TYR A 432 -15.26 6.23 18.55
N GLY A 433 -15.82 7.43 18.41
CA GLY A 433 -17.20 7.74 18.75
C GLY A 433 -18.24 6.83 18.08
N THR A 434 -18.88 5.98 18.88
CA THR A 434 -20.25 5.51 18.66
C THR A 434 -21.14 5.98 19.80
N ALA A 435 -21.00 7.26 20.17
CA ALA A 435 -22.11 7.94 20.83
C ALA A 435 -23.21 8.07 19.78
N ARG A 436 -24.29 7.29 19.96
CA ARG A 436 -25.60 7.49 19.34
C ARG A 436 -25.83 9.00 19.23
N ALA A 437 -26.03 9.50 18.00
CA ALA A 437 -26.17 10.93 17.73
C ALA A 437 -27.11 11.57 18.75
N ALA A 438 -26.54 12.26 19.75
CA ALA A 438 -27.31 13.21 20.52
C ALA A 438 -27.88 14.16 19.48
N LYS A 439 -29.22 14.29 19.43
CA LYS A 439 -29.88 15.28 18.59
C LYS A 439 -29.25 16.63 18.92
N TRP A 440 -28.35 17.07 18.06
CA TRP A 440 -27.80 18.41 18.09
C TRP A 440 -29.00 19.34 17.92
N GLY A 441 -29.29 20.18 18.92
CA GLY A 441 -30.25 21.26 18.74
C GLY A 441 -29.79 22.09 17.55
N GLU A 442 -30.68 22.32 16.58
CA GLU A 442 -30.34 22.90 15.27
C GLU A 442 -29.54 24.19 15.42
N PRO A 443 -28.23 24.20 15.12
CA PRO A 443 -27.48 25.44 14.94
C PRO A 443 -27.88 26.00 13.57
N GLY A 444 -28.13 27.31 13.49
CA GLY A 444 -28.65 28.02 12.31
C GLY A 444 -27.73 28.05 11.08
N GLY A 445 -27.34 26.88 10.57
CA GLY A 445 -26.55 26.73 9.36
C GLY A 445 -27.37 26.88 8.09
N LEU A 446 -26.74 27.39 7.03
CA LEU A 446 -27.36 27.52 5.72
C LEU A 446 -27.48 26.13 5.09
N ARG A 447 -28.70 25.64 4.92
CA ARG A 447 -29.01 24.39 4.22
C ARG A 447 -28.93 24.62 2.71
N VAL A 448 -28.09 23.83 2.04
CA VAL A 448 -27.90 23.86 0.59
C VAL A 448 -28.15 22.45 0.04
N PRO A 449 -28.93 22.28 -1.04
CA PRO A 449 -29.09 20.97 -1.68
C PRO A 449 -27.73 20.40 -2.12
N LEU A 450 -27.53 19.09 -1.96
CA LEU A 450 -26.35 18.43 -2.49
C LEU A 450 -26.27 18.57 -4.02
N GLY A 451 -25.09 18.91 -4.53
CA GLY A 451 -24.89 19.09 -5.98
C GLY A 451 -24.94 17.76 -6.76
N PRO A 452 -25.06 17.79 -8.10
CA PRO A 452 -25.15 16.58 -8.94
C PRO A 452 -23.99 15.61 -8.78
N ALA A 453 -22.80 16.11 -8.41
CA ALA A 453 -21.62 15.30 -8.13
C ALA A 453 -21.76 14.48 -6.83
N ALA A 454 -22.42 15.03 -5.81
CA ALA A 454 -22.68 14.36 -4.53
C ALA A 454 -23.77 13.28 -4.64
N ASP A 455 -24.78 13.53 -5.48
CA ASP A 455 -25.88 12.60 -5.80
C ASP A 455 -25.40 11.25 -6.34
N LYS A 456 -24.26 11.25 -7.04
CA LYS A 456 -23.59 10.03 -7.54
C LYS A 456 -23.04 9.16 -6.41
N PHE A 457 -22.56 9.77 -5.33
CA PHE A 457 -21.96 9.07 -4.19
C PHE A 457 -23.02 8.56 -3.21
N VAL A 458 -24.12 9.31 -3.02
CA VAL A 458 -25.26 8.90 -2.18
C VAL A 458 -25.93 7.62 -2.69
N ARG A 459 -26.01 7.43 -4.01
CA ARG A 459 -26.61 6.22 -4.62
C ARG A 459 -25.69 5.00 -4.62
N GLY A 460 -24.40 5.16 -4.29
CA GLY A 460 -23.35 4.15 -4.51
C GLY A 460 -23.02 3.23 -3.33
N HIS A 461 -23.65 3.37 -2.15
CA HIS A 461 -23.35 2.58 -0.93
C HIS A 461 -21.84 2.43 -0.61
N ARG A 462 -21.02 3.46 -0.88
CA ARG A 462 -19.64 3.49 -0.39
C ARG A 462 -19.60 4.21 0.95
N ASP A 463 -18.88 3.64 1.91
CA ASP A 463 -18.42 4.34 3.11
C ASP A 463 -17.76 5.68 2.72
N THR A 464 -17.92 6.70 3.56
CA THR A 464 -17.61 8.13 3.34
C THR A 464 -16.62 8.40 2.19
N PRO A 465 -16.98 9.15 1.13
CA PRO A 465 -16.12 9.42 -0.02
C PRO A 465 -15.06 10.48 0.31
N THR A 466 -14.15 10.12 1.22
CA THR A 466 -13.06 10.96 1.72
C THR A 466 -11.93 10.99 0.69
N VAL A 467 -11.45 12.18 0.35
CA VAL A 467 -10.34 12.40 -0.57
C VAL A 467 -9.30 13.30 0.09
N THR A 468 -8.03 13.02 -0.18
CA THR A 468 -6.90 13.82 0.32
C THR A 468 -6.08 14.37 -0.83
N ILE A 469 -5.81 15.66 -0.80
CA ILE A 469 -4.89 16.34 -1.73
C ILE A 469 -3.70 16.90 -0.97
N TRP A 470 -2.56 17.00 -1.65
CA TRP A 470 -1.27 17.36 -1.05
C TRP A 470 -0.66 18.57 -1.76
N ALA A 471 0.06 19.39 -1.01
CA ALA A 471 0.85 20.49 -1.55
C ALA A 471 2.12 20.70 -0.72
N ASP A 472 3.24 20.88 -1.41
CA ASP A 472 4.50 21.30 -0.82
C ASP A 472 4.62 22.81 -0.96
N THR A 473 5.05 23.49 0.09
CA THR A 473 5.25 24.93 0.05
C THR A 473 6.49 25.39 0.80
N ASP A 474 7.08 26.48 0.30
CA ASP A 474 8.13 27.22 0.99
C ASP A 474 7.55 27.87 2.25
N ALA A 475 7.96 27.34 3.40
CA ALA A 475 7.66 27.81 4.74
C ALA A 475 8.86 28.53 5.38
N THR A 476 9.88 28.90 4.60
CA THR A 476 11.08 29.61 5.10
C THR A 476 10.69 30.88 5.85
N ALA A 477 9.69 31.62 5.37
CA ALA A 477 9.17 32.82 6.01
C ALA A 477 8.58 32.56 7.41
N LEU A 478 8.11 31.33 7.70
CA LEU A 478 7.61 30.93 9.01
C LEU A 478 8.73 30.59 10.01
N LEU A 479 9.95 30.32 9.52
CA LEU A 479 11.09 29.92 10.33
C LEU A 479 11.99 31.09 10.77
N VAL A 480 11.87 32.27 10.14
CA VAL A 480 12.71 33.43 10.46
C VAL A 480 12.39 33.94 11.86
N PRO A 481 13.32 33.88 12.84
CA PRO A 481 13.12 34.49 14.15
C PRO A 481 13.02 36.00 13.97
N ARG A 482 11.86 36.60 14.23
CA ARG A 482 11.73 38.06 14.34
C ARG A 482 12.33 38.51 15.67
N GLN A 483 13.65 38.63 15.71
CA GLN A 483 14.38 39.14 16.88
C GLN A 483 14.24 40.67 16.98
N ALA A 484 13.81 41.13 18.15
CA ALA A 484 14.18 42.43 18.67
C ALA A 484 15.71 42.49 18.83
N ALA A 485 16.28 43.66 18.55
CA ALA A 485 17.71 43.92 18.51
C ALA A 485 18.49 43.40 19.72
N SER A 486 19.45 42.50 19.49
CA SER A 486 20.83 42.52 20.04
C SER A 486 21.53 41.19 19.76
N ALA A 487 22.69 41.26 19.10
CA ALA A 487 23.59 40.13 18.89
C ALA A 487 24.33 39.77 20.20
N PRO A 488 24.88 38.54 20.31
CA PRO A 488 26.30 38.39 20.01
C PRO A 488 26.68 37.16 19.17
N SER A 489 27.91 37.23 18.65
CA SER A 489 28.54 36.45 17.59
C SER A 489 28.46 34.91 17.71
N ARG A 490 28.16 34.24 16.59
CA ARG A 490 28.49 32.83 16.34
C ARG A 490 29.50 32.71 15.19
N ARG A 491 30.47 31.81 15.39
CA ARG A 491 31.64 31.51 14.51
C ARG A 491 31.24 31.20 13.05
N PRO A 492 32.11 31.50 12.07
CA PRO A 492 31.81 31.22 10.66
C PRO A 492 31.79 29.71 10.40
N ALA A 493 30.69 29.23 9.83
CA ALA A 493 30.63 27.91 9.21
C ALA A 493 31.49 27.91 7.93
N ARG A 494 32.16 26.79 7.66
CA ARG A 494 32.96 26.57 6.45
C ARG A 494 32.10 26.75 5.19
N SER A 495 32.66 27.44 4.21
CA SER A 495 32.08 27.62 2.88
C SER A 495 31.78 26.26 2.22
N PRO A 496 30.57 26.04 1.69
CA PRO A 496 30.29 24.84 0.90
C PRO A 496 31.06 24.92 -0.41
N THR A 497 31.77 23.85 -0.73
CA THR A 497 32.41 23.62 -2.03
C THR A 497 31.34 23.74 -3.11
N ALA A 498 31.58 24.58 -4.12
CA ALA A 498 30.65 24.78 -5.22
C ALA A 498 30.34 23.44 -5.91
N LEU A 499 29.08 23.01 -5.88
CA LEU A 499 28.60 21.93 -6.73
C LEU A 499 28.70 22.41 -8.18
N LYS A 500 29.51 21.70 -8.98
CA LYS A 500 29.65 21.96 -10.41
C LYS A 500 28.32 21.66 -11.09
N ALA A 501 27.79 22.64 -11.83
CA ALA A 501 26.56 22.49 -12.59
C ALA A 501 26.65 21.29 -13.55
N TRP A 502 25.65 20.41 -13.48
CA TRP A 502 25.47 19.33 -14.44
C TRP A 502 24.80 19.89 -15.69
N GLU A 503 25.52 19.94 -16.81
CA GLU A 503 24.94 20.34 -18.10
C GLU A 503 24.13 19.18 -18.70
N VAL A 504 22.85 19.44 -18.96
CA VAL A 504 21.93 18.53 -19.65
C VAL A 504 22.21 18.60 -21.16
N PRO A 505 22.49 17.49 -21.86
CA PRO A 505 22.64 17.51 -23.31
C PRO A 505 21.32 17.91 -24.01
N PRO A 506 21.37 18.64 -25.13
CA PRO A 506 20.15 19.05 -25.83
C PRO A 506 19.39 17.84 -26.36
N LEU A 507 18.06 17.82 -26.16
CA LEU A 507 17.17 16.85 -26.78
C LEU A 507 17.31 16.89 -28.31
N ALA A 508 17.47 15.73 -28.94
CA ALA A 508 17.40 15.60 -30.38
C ALA A 508 16.02 16.02 -30.89
N ALA A 509 15.99 16.82 -31.96
CA ALA A 509 14.76 17.26 -32.59
C ALA A 509 13.97 16.06 -33.16
N PRO A 510 12.63 16.06 -33.08
CA PRO A 510 11.81 14.99 -33.64
C PRO A 510 11.93 14.96 -35.18
N ALA A 511 12.09 13.77 -35.73
CA ALA A 511 12.07 13.54 -37.18
C ALA A 511 10.67 13.82 -37.76
N GLU A 512 10.61 14.51 -38.90
CA GLU A 512 9.38 14.82 -39.60
C GLU A 512 8.63 13.54 -40.04
N SER A 513 7.34 13.50 -39.74
CA SER A 513 6.45 12.42 -40.17
C SER A 513 5.93 12.69 -41.58
N PRO A 514 5.81 11.66 -42.46
CA PRO A 514 5.36 11.85 -43.83
C PRO A 514 3.85 12.15 -43.90
N SER A 515 3.50 13.14 -44.72
CA SER A 515 2.12 13.55 -45.00
C SER A 515 1.37 12.47 -45.79
N THR A 516 0.22 12.03 -45.28
CA THR A 516 -0.75 11.25 -46.07
C THR A 516 -2.06 12.03 -46.15
N SER A 517 -2.43 12.38 -47.39
CA SER A 517 -3.71 13.00 -47.76
C SER A 517 -4.72 11.91 -48.10
N GLY A 518 -5.85 11.87 -47.40
CA GLY A 518 -7.02 11.03 -47.70
C GLY A 518 -8.32 11.71 -47.23
N PRO A 519 -9.46 11.47 -47.90
CA PRO A 519 -10.59 12.40 -47.91
C PRO A 519 -11.47 12.33 -46.66
N SER A 520 -12.01 13.50 -46.32
CA SER A 520 -12.91 13.75 -45.19
C SER A 520 -14.31 13.17 -45.40
N THR A 521 -14.73 12.27 -44.50
CA THR A 521 -16.15 11.95 -44.25
C THR A 521 -16.51 12.43 -42.84
N GLU A 522 -17.46 13.36 -42.74
CA GLU A 522 -18.04 13.81 -41.47
C GLU A 522 -18.92 12.72 -40.85
N PRO A 523 -18.92 12.59 -39.51
CA PRO A 523 -20.08 12.16 -38.77
C PRO A 523 -20.58 13.22 -37.77
N SER A 524 -21.90 13.38 -37.82
CA SER A 524 -22.76 14.21 -37.00
C SER A 524 -22.62 14.01 -35.48
N GLY A 525 -22.66 15.13 -34.75
CA GLY A 525 -23.68 15.30 -33.71
C GLY A 525 -23.49 14.67 -32.32
N ARG A 526 -22.27 14.58 -31.76
CA ARG A 526 -22.03 14.46 -30.29
C ARG A 526 -20.66 15.00 -29.88
N HIS A 527 -20.33 16.25 -30.21
CA HIS A 527 -19.02 16.87 -29.91
C HIS A 527 -19.09 18.32 -29.37
N ALA A 528 -20.23 18.70 -28.76
CA ALA A 528 -20.39 20.03 -28.19
C ALA A 528 -19.89 20.15 -26.73
N GLU A 529 -19.80 19.06 -25.96
CA GLU A 529 -19.32 19.13 -24.56
C GLU A 529 -17.80 18.97 -24.39
N SER A 530 -17.12 18.39 -25.39
CA SER A 530 -15.67 18.10 -25.32
C SER A 530 -14.80 19.32 -25.68
N THR A 531 -15.35 20.27 -26.44
CA THR A 531 -14.62 21.44 -26.95
C THR A 531 -14.57 22.60 -25.96
N HIS A 532 -15.47 22.66 -24.96
CA HIS A 532 -15.42 23.67 -23.90
C HIS A 532 -14.31 23.36 -22.86
N ARG A 533 -14.01 22.08 -22.59
CA ARG A 533 -12.95 21.68 -21.63
C ARG A 533 -11.53 21.85 -22.18
N LEU A 534 -11.34 21.77 -23.50
CA LEU A 534 -10.04 21.98 -24.12
C LEU A 534 -9.66 23.46 -24.23
N ARG A 535 -10.65 24.37 -24.32
CA ARG A 535 -10.40 25.82 -24.31
C ARG A 535 -10.06 26.35 -22.90
N SER A 536 -10.62 25.77 -21.84
CA SER A 536 -10.26 26.14 -20.46
C SER A 536 -8.85 25.68 -20.06
N LEU A 537 -8.38 24.52 -20.54
CA LEU A 537 -7.01 24.06 -20.35
C LEU A 537 -5.97 24.86 -21.17
N ALA A 538 -6.33 25.33 -22.36
CA ALA A 538 -5.47 26.21 -23.15
C ALA A 538 -5.35 27.63 -22.56
N ALA A 539 -6.40 28.12 -21.88
CA ALA A 539 -6.36 29.38 -21.13
C ALA A 539 -5.51 29.27 -19.86
N ALA A 540 -5.63 28.16 -19.11
CA ALA A 540 -4.81 27.90 -17.92
C ALA A 540 -3.31 27.71 -18.27
N ARG A 541 -3.01 27.10 -19.42
CA ARG A 541 -1.63 26.91 -19.89
C ARG A 541 -0.97 28.22 -20.38
N ARG A 542 -1.75 29.21 -20.86
CA ARG A 542 -1.22 30.55 -21.18
C ARG A 542 -1.03 31.44 -19.95
N ALA A 543 -1.78 31.20 -18.88
CA ALA A 543 -1.60 31.93 -17.61
C ALA A 543 -0.33 31.48 -16.85
N LEU A 544 0.09 30.21 -16.99
CA LEU A 544 1.31 29.69 -16.35
C LEU A 544 2.63 30.04 -17.07
N LEU A 545 2.57 30.52 -18.32
CA LEU A 545 3.77 30.81 -19.13
C LEU A 545 4.08 32.30 -19.29
N ASN A 546 3.20 33.20 -18.86
CA ASN A 546 3.47 34.64 -18.85
C ASN A 546 3.51 35.13 -17.41
N GLY A 547 4.68 35.00 -16.78
CA GLY A 547 5.01 35.73 -15.56
C GLY A 547 4.91 37.23 -15.83
N GLN A 548 3.78 37.83 -15.47
CA GLN A 548 3.68 39.27 -15.31
C GLN A 548 4.03 39.60 -13.86
N THR A 549 5.24 40.09 -13.69
CA THR A 549 5.68 40.90 -12.56
C THR A 549 4.72 42.08 -12.35
N LEU A 550 4.22 42.25 -11.12
CA LEU A 550 3.56 43.48 -10.69
C LEU A 550 4.07 43.88 -9.29
N PRO A 551 4.09 45.19 -8.99
CA PRO A 551 5.22 45.83 -8.32
C PRO A 551 5.14 45.83 -6.79
N ALA A 552 6.31 45.96 -6.18
CA ALA A 552 6.51 46.19 -4.76
C ALA A 552 5.80 47.47 -4.28
N GLY A 553 4.86 47.30 -3.35
CA GLY A 553 4.31 48.37 -2.53
C GLY A 553 4.71 48.16 -1.08
N ALA A 554 5.48 49.08 -0.51
CA ALA A 554 5.70 49.27 0.92
C ALA A 554 5.29 50.71 1.27
N PRO A 555 5.13 51.12 2.55
CA PRO A 555 5.11 50.33 3.79
C PRO A 555 3.92 50.70 4.72
N ALA A 556 3.59 49.84 5.70
CA ALA A 556 3.01 50.31 6.97
C ALA A 556 3.33 49.32 8.10
N ALA A 557 4.06 49.82 9.08
CA ALA A 557 4.48 49.10 10.28
C ALA A 557 3.30 48.74 11.19
N ARG A 558 3.21 47.49 11.62
CA ARG A 558 2.77 47.09 12.97
C ARG A 558 3.55 45.87 13.42
N ALA A 559 4.26 46.02 14.54
CA ALA A 559 4.99 44.95 15.20
C ALA A 559 4.00 44.03 15.93
N SER A 560 3.99 42.73 15.61
CA SER A 560 3.39 41.71 16.47
C SER A 560 4.45 40.71 16.92
N HIS A 561 4.45 40.47 18.22
CA HIS A 561 5.50 39.79 18.97
C HIS A 561 5.44 38.27 18.78
N GLY A 562 6.61 37.62 18.65
CA GLY A 562 6.89 36.21 19.01
C GLY A 562 5.77 35.18 18.85
N THR A 563 5.08 35.16 17.72
CA THR A 563 3.94 34.27 17.50
C THR A 563 4.45 32.91 17.01
N GLY A 564 4.15 31.83 17.75
CA GLY A 564 4.57 30.48 17.36
C GLY A 564 3.97 30.03 16.02
N LEU A 565 4.50 28.94 15.45
CA LEU A 565 4.10 28.38 14.16
C LEU A 565 2.60 28.05 14.07
N MET A 566 2.03 27.46 15.13
CA MET A 566 0.61 27.03 15.17
C MET A 566 -0.38 28.19 14.96
N PRO A 567 -0.26 29.34 15.65
CA PRO A 567 -1.07 30.53 15.35
C PRO A 567 -1.00 31.02 13.91
N LEU A 568 0.17 30.96 13.24
CA LEU A 568 0.32 31.39 11.85
C LEU A 568 -0.43 30.45 10.89
N LEU A 569 -0.27 29.13 11.10
CA LEU A 569 -1.00 28.11 10.34
C LEU A 569 -2.51 28.20 10.57
N ALA A 570 -2.94 28.41 11.81
CA ALA A 570 -4.35 28.61 12.16
C ALA A 570 -4.94 29.82 11.43
N ARG A 571 -4.22 30.94 11.36
CA ARG A 571 -4.65 32.12 10.60
C ARG A 571 -4.78 31.85 9.11
N ALA A 572 -3.78 31.19 8.51
CA ALA A 572 -3.85 30.81 7.09
C ALA A 572 -5.06 29.91 6.80
N CYS A 573 -5.34 28.95 7.69
CA CYS A 573 -6.53 28.10 7.59
C CYS A 573 -7.84 28.87 7.71
N LEU A 574 -7.95 29.77 8.70
CA LEU A 574 -9.17 30.56 8.91
C LEU A 574 -9.44 31.52 7.75
N ALA A 575 -8.39 32.15 7.19
CA ALA A 575 -8.51 32.97 5.98
C ALA A 575 -8.99 32.13 4.78
N ALA A 576 -8.45 30.92 4.61
CA ALA A 576 -8.90 29.99 3.58
C ALA A 576 -10.36 29.54 3.80
N LEU A 577 -10.79 29.30 5.05
CA LEU A 577 -12.19 28.95 5.35
C LEU A 577 -13.16 30.10 5.10
N ALA A 578 -12.71 31.36 5.24
CA ALA A 578 -13.51 32.52 4.86
C ALA A 578 -13.69 32.62 3.32
N ALA A 579 -12.66 32.24 2.55
CA ALA A 579 -12.71 32.23 1.09
C ALA A 579 -13.45 30.99 0.52
N PHE A 580 -13.42 29.86 1.22
CA PHE A 580 -14.04 28.58 0.83
C PHE A 580 -14.96 28.05 1.95
N PRO A 581 -16.04 28.76 2.27
CA PRO A 581 -16.93 28.46 3.39
C PRO A 581 -17.69 27.12 3.26
N GLU A 582 -17.72 26.50 2.09
CA GLU A 582 -18.24 25.14 1.88
C GLU A 582 -17.44 24.08 2.64
N LEU A 583 -16.15 24.31 2.93
CA LEU A 583 -15.32 23.39 3.72
C LEU A 583 -15.62 23.46 5.23
N ASN A 584 -16.37 24.48 5.69
CA ASN A 584 -16.92 24.57 7.04
C ASN A 584 -18.38 24.09 7.08
N ALA A 585 -18.59 22.79 6.79
CA ALA A 585 -19.93 22.24 6.65
C ALA A 585 -20.07 20.84 7.26
N ARG A 586 -21.30 20.32 7.25
CA ARG A 586 -21.66 18.94 7.60
C ARG A 586 -22.63 18.39 6.57
N VAL A 587 -22.59 17.09 6.33
CA VAL A 587 -23.54 16.41 5.44
C VAL A 587 -24.69 15.82 6.26
N ASP A 588 -25.92 16.22 5.95
CA ASP A 588 -27.14 15.57 6.44
C ASP A 588 -27.53 14.49 5.44
N THR A 589 -27.19 13.24 5.76
CA THR A 589 -27.44 12.08 4.91
C THR A 589 -28.91 11.72 4.81
N ASP A 590 -29.71 12.02 5.85
CA ASP A 590 -31.13 11.68 5.90
C ASP A 590 -31.94 12.58 4.96
N ARG A 591 -31.52 13.85 4.84
CA ARG A 591 -32.18 14.85 4.00
C ARG A 591 -31.50 15.08 2.65
N GLY A 592 -30.28 14.56 2.46
CA GLY A 592 -29.49 14.81 1.24
C GLY A 592 -29.09 16.29 1.11
N GLU A 593 -28.78 16.94 2.23
CA GLU A 593 -28.49 18.37 2.32
C GLU A 593 -27.09 18.61 2.88
N LEU A 594 -26.43 19.68 2.42
CA LEU A 594 -25.25 20.25 3.05
C LEU A 594 -25.67 21.33 4.05
N ILE A 595 -25.19 21.23 5.29
CA ILE A 595 -25.36 22.27 6.31
C ILE A 595 -24.06 23.05 6.42
N ARG A 596 -24.03 24.25 5.85
CA ARG A 596 -22.90 25.18 5.98
C ARG A 596 -22.98 25.91 7.32
N LEU A 597 -21.91 25.88 8.08
CA LEU A 597 -21.86 26.44 9.43
C LEU A 597 -21.39 27.90 9.37
N PRO A 598 -22.07 28.84 10.04
CA PRO A 598 -21.71 30.26 10.00
C PRO A 598 -20.44 30.55 10.81
N GLU A 599 -20.24 29.84 11.92
CA GLU A 599 -19.06 29.97 12.78
C GLU A 599 -18.04 28.86 12.51
N VAL A 600 -16.76 29.22 12.60
CA VAL A 600 -15.65 28.26 12.59
C VAL A 600 -15.22 28.00 14.03
N HIS A 601 -15.40 26.77 14.50
CA HIS A 601 -14.81 26.29 15.74
C HIS A 601 -13.59 25.45 15.40
N LEU A 602 -12.41 26.03 15.54
CA LEU A 602 -11.16 25.43 15.07
C LEU A 602 -10.66 24.41 16.09
N GLY A 603 -10.72 23.13 15.74
CA GLY A 603 -10.00 22.08 16.44
C GLY A 603 -8.51 22.14 16.10
N PHE A 604 -7.63 21.91 17.06
CA PHE A 604 -6.20 21.72 16.79
C PHE A 604 -5.65 20.58 17.63
N ALA A 605 -4.67 19.86 17.09
CA ALA A 605 -4.05 18.74 17.80
C ALA A 605 -3.08 19.25 18.88
N ALA A 606 -3.28 18.84 20.13
CA ALA A 606 -2.41 19.16 21.26
C ALA A 606 -1.95 17.87 21.95
N GLN A 607 -0.63 17.64 21.98
CA GLN A 607 -0.04 16.51 22.68
C GLN A 607 -0.05 16.74 24.19
N THR A 608 -0.52 15.74 24.94
CA THR A 608 -0.51 15.71 26.41
C THR A 608 0.28 14.49 26.91
N PRO A 609 0.64 14.42 28.20
CA PRO A 609 1.26 13.22 28.79
C PRO A 609 0.39 11.95 28.68
N HIS A 610 -0.93 12.10 28.56
CA HIS A 610 -1.89 10.99 28.48
C HIS A 610 -2.37 10.69 27.05
N GLY A 611 -1.73 11.29 26.04
CA GLY A 611 -2.06 11.09 24.63
C GLY A 611 -2.49 12.38 23.91
N LEU A 612 -2.97 12.21 22.69
CA LEU A 612 -3.39 13.30 21.82
C LEU A 612 -4.79 13.77 22.20
N VAL A 613 -4.96 15.07 22.42
CA VAL A 613 -6.26 15.70 22.62
C VAL A 613 -6.47 16.73 21.50
N VAL A 614 -7.72 16.97 21.11
CA VAL A 614 -8.08 18.00 20.13
C VAL A 614 -8.88 19.12 20.81
N PRO A 615 -8.22 20.12 21.42
CA PRO A 615 -8.92 21.29 21.92
C PRO A 615 -9.57 22.09 20.79
N VAL A 616 -10.71 22.70 21.09
CA VAL A 616 -11.51 23.49 20.15
C VAL A 616 -11.49 24.95 20.56
N VAL A 617 -10.94 25.81 19.70
CA VAL A 617 -11.08 27.27 19.80
C VAL A 617 -12.46 27.65 19.29
N ARG A 618 -13.29 28.22 20.17
CA ARG A 618 -14.64 28.68 19.81
C ARG A 618 -14.56 29.98 19.00
N ASP A 619 -15.45 30.10 18.03
CA ASP A 619 -15.57 31.23 17.11
C ASP A 619 -14.22 31.77 16.61
N ALA A 620 -13.32 30.85 16.26
CA ALA A 620 -11.93 31.16 15.94
C ALA A 620 -11.79 32.17 14.80
N GLY A 621 -12.72 32.16 13.84
CA GLY A 621 -12.77 33.12 12.73
C GLY A 621 -13.08 34.58 13.14
N ARG A 622 -13.59 34.81 14.36
CA ARG A 622 -13.89 36.15 14.90
C ARG A 622 -12.80 36.69 15.84
N LEU A 623 -11.82 35.86 16.21
CA LEU A 623 -10.76 36.27 17.12
C LEU A 623 -9.71 37.10 16.38
N ALA A 624 -9.24 38.17 17.01
CA ALA A 624 -8.06 38.88 16.54
C ALA A 624 -6.84 37.93 16.56
N PRO A 625 -5.83 38.13 15.68
CA PRO A 625 -4.63 37.28 15.63
C PRO A 625 -3.96 37.04 16.99
N GLU A 626 -3.89 38.08 17.82
CA GLU A 626 -3.29 38.05 19.16
C GLU A 626 -4.12 37.20 20.12
N ASP A 627 -5.45 37.34 20.07
CA ASP A 627 -6.40 36.60 20.90
C ASP A 627 -6.45 35.13 20.50
N LEU A 628 -6.42 34.83 19.20
CA LEU A 628 -6.31 33.46 18.68
C LEU A 628 -5.01 32.80 19.17
N ALA A 629 -3.89 33.52 19.11
CA ALA A 629 -2.61 33.01 19.59
C ALA A 629 -2.60 32.80 21.11
N ALA A 630 -3.22 33.70 21.88
CA ALA A 630 -3.37 33.56 23.32
C ALA A 630 -4.26 32.38 23.69
N GLU A 631 -5.36 32.18 22.97
CA GLU A 631 -6.32 31.12 23.21
C GLU A 631 -5.76 29.74 22.86
N LEU A 632 -5.05 29.61 21.72
CA LEU A 632 -4.32 28.39 21.38
C LEU A 632 -3.31 27.99 22.47
N ARG A 633 -2.56 28.96 23.02
CA ARG A 633 -1.64 28.71 24.14
C ARG A 633 -2.38 28.28 25.41
N ARG A 634 -3.43 29.02 25.79
CA ARG A 634 -4.24 28.73 26.98
C ARG A 634 -4.81 27.31 26.92
N LEU A 635 -5.40 26.92 25.79
CA LEU A 635 -5.98 25.59 25.60
C LEU A 635 -4.92 24.49 25.54
N THR A 636 -3.74 24.77 24.97
CA THR A 636 -2.60 23.83 25.01
C THR A 636 -2.14 23.58 26.45
N ASP A 637 -2.02 24.63 27.27
CA ASP A 637 -1.60 24.51 28.67
C ASP A 637 -2.66 23.81 29.54
N LEU A 638 -3.94 24.06 29.28
CA LEU A 638 -5.04 23.35 29.94
C LEU A 638 -5.08 21.88 29.56
N ALA A 639 -4.88 21.55 28.27
CA ALA A 639 -4.82 20.17 27.80
C ALA A 639 -3.64 19.40 28.45
N ARG A 640 -2.46 20.01 28.52
CA ARG A 640 -1.26 19.40 29.15
C ARG A 640 -1.42 19.11 30.64
N ARG A 641 -2.24 19.90 31.34
CA ARG A 641 -2.53 19.73 32.77
C ARG A 641 -3.82 18.94 33.03
N ASP A 642 -4.40 18.31 32.01
CA ASP A 642 -5.69 17.61 32.05
C ASP A 642 -6.84 18.45 32.65
N ALA A 643 -6.78 19.77 32.47
CA ALA A 643 -7.74 20.74 32.98
C ALA A 643 -8.59 21.36 31.87
N LEU A 644 -8.64 20.73 30.69
CA LEU A 644 -9.37 21.24 29.54
C LEU A 644 -10.89 21.15 29.80
N PRO A 645 -11.64 22.27 29.78
CA PRO A 645 -13.08 22.23 30.00
C PRO A 645 -13.83 21.46 28.91
N VAL A 646 -14.97 20.84 29.24
CA VAL A 646 -15.75 19.96 28.32
C VAL A 646 -16.19 20.71 27.07
N GLU A 647 -16.53 21.99 27.20
CA GLU A 647 -16.92 22.89 26.12
C GLU A 647 -15.81 23.13 25.10
N HIS A 648 -14.55 22.82 25.43
CA HIS A 648 -13.41 22.89 24.50
C HIS A 648 -12.95 21.51 24.02
N ARG A 649 -13.60 20.41 24.43
CA ARG A 649 -13.27 19.03 24.00
C ARG A 649 -14.08 18.55 22.79
N THR A 650 -15.16 19.23 22.44
CA THR A 650 -16.15 18.76 21.45
C THR A 650 -16.63 19.88 20.53
N GLY A 651 -17.31 19.53 19.43
CA GLY A 651 -18.00 20.51 18.60
C GLY A 651 -17.11 21.39 17.71
N GLY A 652 -15.90 20.93 17.36
CA GLY A 652 -15.10 21.55 16.30
C GLY A 652 -15.77 21.39 14.93
N THR A 653 -15.63 22.39 14.06
CA THR A 653 -16.21 22.39 12.70
C THR A 653 -15.17 22.13 11.62
N PHE A 654 -13.91 22.43 11.91
CA PHE A 654 -12.74 22.14 11.07
C PHE A 654 -11.55 21.84 11.99
N THR A 655 -10.67 20.92 11.60
CA THR A 655 -9.48 20.58 12.40
C THR A 655 -8.18 20.96 11.65
N LEU A 656 -7.23 21.54 12.38
CA LEU A 656 -5.85 21.74 11.98
C LEU A 656 -4.95 20.77 12.75
N ASN A 657 -4.49 19.73 12.07
CA ASN A 657 -3.62 18.71 12.64
C ASN A 657 -2.16 18.96 12.25
N ASN A 658 -1.25 18.96 13.23
CA ASN A 658 0.17 19.19 13.00
C ASN A 658 0.96 17.93 13.36
N TYR A 659 1.34 17.19 12.33
CA TYR A 659 2.18 15.99 12.44
C TYR A 659 3.66 16.33 12.59
N GLY A 660 4.06 17.54 12.20
CA GLY A 660 5.46 17.94 12.19
C GLY A 660 6.13 17.93 13.56
N VAL A 661 5.37 18.10 14.64
CA VAL A 661 5.87 17.99 16.02
C VAL A 661 6.33 16.57 16.38
N PHE A 662 5.94 15.56 15.60
CA PHE A 662 6.32 14.15 15.78
C PHE A 662 7.42 13.71 14.82
N GLY A 663 8.06 14.63 14.09
CA GLY A 663 9.08 14.29 13.11
C GLY A 663 8.53 13.79 11.76
N VAL A 664 7.20 13.78 11.59
CA VAL A 664 6.53 13.26 10.40
C VAL A 664 6.47 14.33 9.30
N ASP A 665 6.93 13.98 8.09
CA ASP A 665 7.01 14.90 6.96
C ASP A 665 5.62 15.29 6.39
N GLY A 666 4.60 14.46 6.61
CA GLY A 666 3.20 14.69 6.27
C GLY A 666 2.37 13.40 6.49
N ALA A 667 1.06 13.50 6.66
CA ALA A 667 0.18 12.34 6.80
C ALA A 667 -1.20 12.64 6.21
N THR A 668 -1.95 11.60 5.83
CA THR A 668 -3.36 11.69 5.39
C THR A 668 -4.26 11.87 6.62
N PRO A 669 -4.88 13.04 6.83
CA PRO A 669 -5.74 13.23 7.99
C PRO A 669 -7.00 12.36 7.92
N ILE A 670 -7.35 11.70 9.02
CA ILE A 670 -8.59 10.92 9.13
C ILE A 670 -9.75 11.86 9.48
N LEU A 671 -10.70 12.04 8.57
CA LEU A 671 -11.78 13.01 8.72
C LEU A 671 -12.62 12.75 9.99
N ASN A 672 -12.65 13.73 10.91
CA ASN A 672 -13.41 13.63 12.16
C ASN A 672 -14.90 13.92 11.92
N HIS A 673 -15.72 12.88 11.74
CA HIS A 673 -17.16 13.07 11.59
C HIS A 673 -17.78 13.78 12.80
N PRO A 674 -18.67 14.78 12.60
CA PRO A 674 -19.33 15.16 11.34
C PRO A 674 -18.66 16.28 10.52
N GLN A 675 -17.37 16.58 10.72
CA GLN A 675 -16.66 17.63 9.95
C GLN A 675 -16.55 17.26 8.46
N ALA A 676 -16.64 18.26 7.59
CA ALA A 676 -16.49 18.09 6.15
C ALA A 676 -15.03 18.07 5.67
N ALA A 677 -14.12 18.72 6.39
CA ALA A 677 -12.71 18.79 6.02
C ALA A 677 -11.76 18.99 7.21
N MET A 678 -10.50 18.63 7.02
CA MET A 678 -9.40 18.83 7.96
C MET A 678 -8.08 19.05 7.20
N LEU A 679 -7.24 19.95 7.72
CA LEU A 679 -5.89 20.20 7.21
C LEU A 679 -4.84 19.50 8.09
N GLY A 680 -3.94 18.75 7.47
CA GLY A 680 -2.71 18.22 8.02
C GLY A 680 -1.50 19.05 7.65
N VAL A 681 -0.58 19.21 8.61
CA VAL A 681 0.68 19.92 8.43
C VAL A 681 1.83 19.03 8.85
N GLY A 682 2.79 18.82 7.94
CA GLY A 682 4.00 18.07 8.18
C GLY A 682 5.11 18.86 8.88
N ARG A 683 6.25 18.21 9.08
CA ARG A 683 7.47 18.87 9.57
C ARG A 683 8.05 19.79 8.50
N ILE A 684 8.57 20.94 8.93
CA ILE A 684 9.34 21.84 8.07
C ILE A 684 10.76 21.29 7.98
N THR A 685 11.22 20.99 6.76
CA THR A 685 12.56 20.41 6.50
C THR A 685 13.31 21.21 5.45
N ASP A 686 14.63 21.31 5.59
CA ASP A 686 15.46 21.96 4.57
C ASP A 686 15.47 21.11 3.29
N ARG A 687 15.00 21.69 2.19
CA ARG A 687 14.94 21.03 0.88
C ARG A 687 15.44 21.96 -0.23
N PRO A 688 16.06 21.42 -1.30
CA PRO A 688 16.31 22.18 -2.51
C PRO A 688 14.99 22.63 -3.14
N TRP A 689 14.83 23.92 -3.40
CA TRP A 689 13.61 24.54 -3.90
C TRP A 689 13.92 25.58 -4.98
N ALA A 690 13.09 25.64 -6.03
CA ALA A 690 13.28 26.61 -7.10
C ALA A 690 12.68 27.97 -6.71
N VAL A 691 13.52 29.01 -6.66
CA VAL A 691 13.12 30.41 -6.43
C VAL A 691 13.68 31.26 -7.56
N ASP A 692 12.82 31.97 -8.27
CA ASP A 692 13.19 32.85 -9.39
C ASP A 692 14.13 32.20 -10.43
N GLY A 693 13.89 30.92 -10.73
CA GLY A 693 14.66 30.14 -11.69
C GLY A 693 16.01 29.62 -11.18
N ARG A 694 16.29 29.74 -9.87
CA ARG A 694 17.49 29.23 -9.21
C ARG A 694 17.15 28.22 -8.13
N LEU A 695 18.03 27.24 -7.92
CA LEU A 695 17.87 26.27 -6.84
C LEU A 695 18.47 26.84 -5.54
N GLU A 696 17.64 26.98 -4.51
CA GLU A 696 18.03 27.46 -3.18
C GLU A 696 17.56 26.48 -2.10
N VAL A 697 18.23 26.43 -0.94
CA VAL A 697 17.76 25.63 0.19
C VAL A 697 16.67 26.43 0.92
N ARG A 698 15.47 25.84 1.03
CA ARG A 698 14.31 26.43 1.70
C ARG A 698 13.75 25.48 2.76
N GLY A 699 13.15 26.03 3.80
CA GLY A 699 12.35 25.25 4.75
C GLY A 699 11.02 24.91 4.09
N VAL A 700 10.85 23.67 3.65
CA VAL A 700 9.65 23.20 2.94
C VAL A 700 8.75 22.41 3.89
N VAL A 701 7.44 22.65 3.80
CA VAL A 701 6.41 21.92 4.56
C VAL A 701 5.43 21.25 3.60
N HIS A 702 4.99 20.03 3.95
CA HIS A 702 3.89 19.36 3.25
C HIS A 702 2.58 19.68 3.96
N LEU A 703 1.58 20.05 3.17
CA LEU A 703 0.21 20.29 3.60
C LEU A 703 -0.68 19.23 2.96
N SER A 704 -1.59 18.66 3.75
CA SER A 704 -2.57 17.67 3.29
C SER A 704 -3.98 18.12 3.65
N LEU A 705 -4.87 18.25 2.67
CA LEU A 705 -6.28 18.53 2.92
C LEU A 705 -7.10 17.26 2.70
N THR A 706 -7.69 16.72 3.76
CA THR A 706 -8.72 15.68 3.65
C THR A 706 -10.10 16.32 3.68
N PHE A 707 -10.97 15.94 2.73
CA PHE A 707 -12.34 16.45 2.66
C PHE A 707 -13.32 15.37 2.16
N ASP A 708 -14.59 15.56 2.51
CA ASP A 708 -15.70 14.75 1.99
C ASP A 708 -16.07 15.23 0.58
N HIS A 709 -15.94 14.36 -0.41
CA HIS A 709 -16.19 14.69 -1.82
C HIS A 709 -17.68 14.96 -2.13
N ARG A 710 -18.60 14.77 -1.18
CA ARG A 710 -19.99 15.25 -1.27
C ARG A 710 -20.11 16.76 -1.03
N VAL A 711 -19.14 17.35 -0.32
CA VAL A 711 -19.17 18.74 0.12
C VAL A 711 -18.58 19.67 -0.94
N CYS A 712 -17.46 19.31 -1.54
CA CYS A 712 -16.83 20.08 -2.59
C CYS A 712 -16.12 19.19 -3.61
N ASP A 713 -15.81 19.75 -4.78
CA ASP A 713 -14.99 19.08 -5.79
C ASP A 713 -13.49 19.35 -5.60
N GLY A 714 -12.66 18.71 -6.42
CA GLY A 714 -11.21 18.91 -6.40
C GLY A 714 -10.76 20.33 -6.76
N GLY A 715 -11.58 21.11 -7.47
CA GLY A 715 -11.28 22.50 -7.82
C GLY A 715 -11.38 23.42 -6.60
N THR A 716 -12.48 23.32 -5.84
CA THR A 716 -12.63 24.00 -4.55
C THR A 716 -11.54 23.59 -3.57
N ALA A 717 -11.30 22.28 -3.43
CA ALA A 717 -10.28 21.76 -2.51
C ALA A 717 -8.87 22.28 -2.87
N ALA A 718 -8.50 22.25 -4.16
CA ALA A 718 -7.22 22.80 -4.62
C ALA A 718 -7.14 24.32 -4.41
N GLY A 719 -8.25 25.04 -4.60
CA GLY A 719 -8.34 26.47 -4.30
C GLY A 719 -8.08 26.79 -2.83
N PHE A 720 -8.71 26.06 -1.92
CA PHE A 720 -8.46 26.18 -0.48
C PHE A 720 -7.01 25.91 -0.13
N LEU A 721 -6.46 24.78 -0.59
CA LEU A 721 -5.09 24.39 -0.26
C LEU A 721 -4.08 25.40 -0.80
N ARG A 722 -4.31 25.93 -2.01
CA ARG A 722 -3.52 27.03 -2.57
C ARG A 722 -3.58 28.29 -1.71
N HIS A 723 -4.76 28.65 -1.19
CA HIS A 723 -4.90 29.83 -0.33
C HIS A 723 -4.13 29.67 0.99
N VAL A 724 -4.13 28.46 1.57
CA VAL A 724 -3.30 28.14 2.73
C VAL A 724 -1.81 28.21 2.38
N VAL A 725 -1.41 27.69 1.22
CA VAL A 725 -0.04 27.78 0.69
C VAL A 725 0.42 29.24 0.57
N GLU A 726 -0.40 30.11 -0.03
CA GLU A 726 -0.12 31.55 -0.14
C GLU A 726 0.03 32.21 1.24
N GLY A 727 -0.82 31.83 2.20
CA GLY A 727 -0.72 32.30 3.59
C GLY A 727 0.51 31.80 4.35
N VAL A 728 1.04 30.63 3.98
CA VAL A 728 2.29 30.06 4.54
C VAL A 728 3.52 30.74 3.93
N THR A 729 3.52 30.98 2.63
CA THR A 729 4.64 31.62 1.92
C THR A 729 4.73 33.13 2.22
N ALA A 730 3.59 33.80 2.39
CA ALA A 730 3.52 35.25 2.65
C ALA A 730 2.60 35.59 3.85
N PRO A 731 3.01 35.24 5.10
CA PRO A 731 2.18 35.38 6.29
C PRO A 731 1.81 36.84 6.65
N GLU A 732 2.51 37.83 6.10
CA GLU A 732 2.25 39.26 6.29
C GLU A 732 1.07 39.79 5.44
N GLY A 733 0.69 39.08 4.37
CA GLY A 733 -0.40 39.46 3.47
C GLY A 733 -1.78 38.95 3.90
N LEU A 734 -1.88 38.18 4.98
CA LEU A 734 -3.15 37.67 5.48
C LEU A 734 -4.00 38.82 6.04
N PRO A 735 -5.23 39.04 5.54
CA PRO A 735 -6.10 40.11 6.03
C PRO A 735 -6.30 39.98 7.56
N ALA A 736 -6.23 41.10 8.27
CA ALA A 736 -6.71 41.17 9.65
C ALA A 736 -8.24 40.99 9.58
N GLY A 737 -8.79 40.00 10.30
CA GLY A 737 -10.22 39.71 10.29
C GLY A 737 -11.06 40.98 10.51
N GLN A 738 -12.14 41.11 9.75
CA GLN A 738 -13.21 42.08 10.04
C GLN A 738 -14.13 41.53 11.12
#